data_AF-A8PY21-F1
#
_entry.id   AF-A8PY21-F1
#
_cell.length_a   1.000
_cell.length_b   1.000
_cell.length_c   1.000
_cell.angle_alpha   90.00
_cell.angle_beta   90.00
_cell.angle_gamma   90.00
#
_symmetry.space_group_name_H-M   'P 1'
#
loop_
_entity.id
_entity.type
_entity.pdbx_description
1 polymer ?
#
loop_
_entity_poly.entity_id
_entity_poly.type
_entity_poly.pdbx_seq_one_letter_code
_entity_poly.pdbx_strand_id
1 'polypeptide(L)'
;MRWLTAAAALAVTLASSALAIDTTSGTPVYTASKSFPTSLFPSMDYMPKRMEGEPRPHITKEGGKGSYPDSLVNPRSLPTAPPKSETLQAQPHRGTADLDQLIKSVWEVASKLFKHDKASSLTCNLCRNVLDSLQKIARTDPDTIPDLAGSLCEAFNIFGLAGFHQECKRTLSKDVFGGAITQVLSYANFTDGAPDALTVCSQFSFARFCDRPDVSLSEDFLNDWFRGQRHAPKDVIDDWHNKRENAYKNYNPKDNLRVAHVSDLHLDPRYFVGGEADCTYGATVQCCRSNSVNFLKFQDHFVDGTLRDDQIMHKANYWGSLKCDTPWALLASSMEALKHVGGDNGYDIALFTGDLVAHDDPYRYSHDFVKYSEQAQFDMLKHYLGNTPLVPSLGNHDTTPLNCMAASQWYPDNLQYQWDWDLNYVAELWKNRGWVNDNAVKDIKVHHGAFSMKPRKNLRVVSLNTDFWYVANFYNYIHSSNPDFSGMLRFLTDELLEAEKNRERVWIIGHVLSGWDGSQALANPSNLFYQNCQPIRSTDARLPEFDDLVDSKADHGPVWRKLYSARDTYGDFHASVQANSYSAGVNLDGTKWPKNAPLNGTFWAALTDEMEQRPELVETFALVGTRMSPIARRCKDKKCAKANVCYMRAGSANLGEKCDGMYSAFGR
;
A
#
# COMPACT_ATOMS: atom_id res chain seq x y z
N MET A 1 37.73 -8.95 37.80
CA MET A 1 37.73 -10.28 38.47
C MET A 1 36.64 -10.25 39.53
N ARG A 2 35.67 -11.19 39.49
CA ARG A 2 34.37 -11.22 40.19
C ARG A 2 33.36 -10.21 39.59
N TRP A 3 32.19 -10.52 39.04
CA TRP A 3 31.30 -11.68 39.11
C TRP A 3 30.60 -11.90 37.75
N LEU A 4 30.66 -13.10 37.20
CA LEU A 4 29.95 -13.55 35.99
C LEU A 4 29.52 -15.00 36.27
N THR A 5 28.30 -15.19 36.77
CA THR A 5 27.57 -16.47 36.74
C THR A 5 26.15 -16.23 37.25
N ALA A 6 25.16 -16.52 36.38
CA ALA A 6 23.80 -16.98 36.66
C ALA A 6 22.74 -16.24 35.82
N ALA A 7 22.52 -16.72 34.59
CA ALA A 7 21.22 -16.66 33.92
C ALA A 7 21.23 -17.68 32.76
N ALA A 8 21.31 -18.96 33.10
CA ALA A 8 20.94 -20.05 32.22
C ALA A 8 19.59 -20.60 32.70
N ALA A 9 18.70 -20.85 31.73
CA ALA A 9 17.51 -21.68 31.84
C ALA A 9 16.40 -21.21 32.79
N LEU A 10 15.50 -20.39 32.26
CA LEU A 10 14.07 -20.54 32.49
C LEU A 10 13.35 -20.23 31.18
N ALA A 11 13.41 -21.22 30.26
CA ALA A 11 12.43 -21.34 29.21
C ALA A 11 11.08 -21.64 29.89
N VAL A 12 10.33 -20.59 30.21
CA VAL A 12 8.91 -20.74 30.51
C VAL A 12 8.26 -21.01 29.18
N THR A 13 8.03 -22.28 28.88
CA THR A 13 7.01 -22.73 27.93
C THR A 13 5.66 -22.24 28.45
N LEU A 14 5.32 -20.98 28.17
CA LEU A 14 3.94 -20.58 28.05
C LEU A 14 3.43 -21.26 26.77
N ALA A 15 2.99 -22.50 26.91
CA ALA A 15 1.97 -23.03 26.03
C ALA A 15 0.73 -22.14 26.23
N SER A 16 0.71 -21.00 25.56
CA SER A 16 -0.54 -20.37 25.19
C SER A 16 -1.24 -21.42 24.36
N SER A 17 -2.23 -22.08 24.96
CA SER A 17 -3.32 -22.69 24.23
C SER A 17 -3.92 -21.57 23.38
N ALA A 18 -3.37 -21.39 22.18
CA ALA A 18 -4.07 -20.74 21.11
C ALA A 18 -5.35 -21.56 20.98
N LEU A 19 -6.47 -21.00 21.47
CA LEU A 19 -7.79 -21.48 21.08
C LEU A 19 -7.71 -21.61 19.56
N ALA A 20 -7.78 -22.85 19.08
CA ALA A 20 -7.78 -23.15 17.66
C ALA A 20 -8.86 -22.26 17.05
N ILE A 21 -8.43 -21.30 16.24
CA ILE A 21 -9.36 -20.46 15.48
C ILE A 21 -10.00 -21.44 14.50
N ASP A 22 -11.33 -21.57 14.53
CA ASP A 22 -12.04 -22.42 13.59
C ASP A 22 -11.81 -21.91 12.16
N THR A 23 -10.94 -22.60 11.44
CA THR A 23 -10.56 -22.30 10.06
C THR A 23 -11.68 -22.62 9.07
N THR A 24 -12.79 -23.24 9.50
CA THR A 24 -13.98 -23.48 8.67
C THR A 24 -15.08 -22.44 8.86
N SER A 25 -14.86 -21.44 9.72
CA SER A 25 -15.80 -20.34 9.95
C SER A 25 -16.13 -19.58 8.65
N GLY A 26 -17.41 -19.25 8.46
CA GLY A 26 -17.94 -18.58 7.27
C GLY A 26 -18.61 -19.52 6.27
N THR A 27 -19.51 -18.95 5.45
CA THR A 27 -20.29 -19.73 4.46
C THR A 27 -19.46 -19.94 3.19
N PRO A 28 -19.26 -21.18 2.70
CA PRO A 28 -18.67 -21.45 1.38
C PRO A 28 -19.41 -20.70 0.28
N VAL A 29 -18.65 -20.09 -0.63
CA VAL A 29 -19.18 -19.34 -1.78
C VAL A 29 -18.71 -19.95 -3.08
N TYR A 30 -17.43 -20.33 -3.18
CA TYR A 30 -16.88 -20.94 -4.38
C TYR A 30 -15.79 -21.94 -4.00
N THR A 31 -15.80 -23.10 -4.65
CA THR A 31 -14.73 -24.10 -4.53
C THR A 31 -14.00 -24.16 -5.85
N ALA A 32 -12.74 -23.75 -5.86
CA ALA A 32 -11.95 -23.71 -7.07
C ALA A 32 -11.64 -25.11 -7.61
N SER A 33 -11.42 -25.20 -8.92
CA SER A 33 -10.87 -26.41 -9.52
C SER A 33 -9.45 -26.66 -8.99
N LYS A 34 -9.09 -27.94 -8.88
CA LYS A 34 -7.69 -28.33 -8.67
C LYS A 34 -6.79 -27.97 -9.86
N SER A 35 -7.39 -27.88 -11.05
CA SER A 35 -6.67 -27.61 -12.30
C SER A 35 -6.56 -26.11 -12.56
N PHE A 36 -5.40 -25.67 -13.03
CA PHE A 36 -5.24 -24.29 -13.48
C PHE A 36 -6.04 -24.04 -14.78
N PRO A 37 -6.74 -22.91 -14.91
CA PRO A 37 -7.55 -22.59 -16.09
C PRO A 37 -6.68 -22.15 -17.28
N THR A 38 -5.98 -23.09 -17.91
CA THR A 38 -5.05 -22.80 -19.02
C THR A 38 -5.71 -22.13 -20.22
N SER A 39 -7.03 -22.30 -20.42
CA SER A 39 -7.78 -21.68 -21.51
C SER A 39 -7.90 -20.17 -21.42
N LEU A 40 -7.52 -19.56 -20.29
CA LEU A 40 -7.43 -18.09 -20.15
C LEU A 40 -6.32 -17.50 -21.02
N PHE A 41 -5.31 -18.30 -21.34
CA PHE A 41 -4.09 -17.85 -21.99
C PHE A 41 -3.97 -18.50 -23.36
N PRO A 42 -3.43 -17.79 -24.37
CA PRO A 42 -3.23 -18.37 -25.69
C PRO A 42 -2.28 -19.58 -25.67
N SER A 43 -1.29 -19.55 -24.77
CA SER A 43 -0.34 -20.64 -24.54
C SER A 43 0.31 -20.50 -23.16
N MET A 44 1.07 -21.52 -22.76
CA MET A 44 1.80 -21.58 -21.49
C MET A 44 3.29 -21.76 -21.80
N ASP A 45 4.15 -20.94 -21.21
CA ASP A 45 5.60 -21.13 -21.28
C ASP A 45 6.05 -22.31 -20.41
N TYR A 46 5.33 -22.55 -19.31
CA TYR A 46 5.49 -23.72 -18.45
C TYR A 46 4.17 -24.14 -17.81
N MET A 47 3.89 -25.44 -17.80
CA MET A 47 2.76 -26.04 -17.09
C MET A 47 3.26 -27.26 -16.31
N PRO A 48 3.16 -27.26 -14.97
CA PRO A 48 3.61 -28.39 -14.15
C PRO A 48 2.70 -29.62 -14.36
N LYS A 49 3.22 -30.83 -14.10
CA LYS A 49 2.43 -32.07 -14.25
C LYS A 49 1.49 -32.27 -13.06
N ARG A 50 1.88 -31.79 -11.88
CA ARG A 50 1.09 -31.73 -10.65
C ARG A 50 1.34 -30.37 -10.00
N MET A 51 1.19 -30.27 -8.68
CA MET A 51 1.39 -29.04 -7.90
C MET A 51 2.86 -28.84 -7.48
N GLU A 52 3.84 -29.34 -8.25
CA GLU A 52 5.28 -29.20 -7.93
C GLU A 52 5.91 -27.85 -8.32
N GLY A 53 5.13 -26.94 -8.90
CA GLY A 53 5.58 -25.63 -9.36
C GLY A 53 4.40 -24.80 -9.83
N GLU A 54 4.57 -23.50 -9.99
CA GLU A 54 3.51 -22.64 -10.54
C GLU A 54 3.42 -22.75 -12.07
N PRO A 55 2.21 -22.69 -12.66
CA PRO A 55 2.06 -22.46 -14.09
C PRO A 55 2.64 -21.10 -14.47
N ARG A 56 3.26 -21.00 -15.65
CA ARG A 56 3.75 -19.74 -16.21
C ARG A 56 3.06 -19.49 -17.55
N PRO A 57 1.99 -18.69 -17.55
CA PRO A 57 1.29 -18.33 -18.78
C PRO A 57 2.14 -17.46 -19.70
N HIS A 58 1.94 -17.61 -21.00
CA HIS A 58 2.59 -16.77 -22.00
C HIS A 58 1.86 -15.42 -22.12
N ILE A 59 2.54 -14.32 -21.82
CA ILE A 59 1.96 -12.97 -21.82
C ILE A 59 2.47 -12.14 -23.01
N THR A 60 1.54 -11.63 -23.81
CA THR A 60 1.82 -10.76 -24.96
C THR A 60 1.84 -9.30 -24.56
N LYS A 61 2.77 -8.51 -25.11
CA LYS A 61 2.87 -7.07 -24.85
C LYS A 61 1.70 -6.32 -25.52
N GLU A 62 1.14 -5.33 -24.82
CA GLU A 62 0.09 -4.47 -25.35
C GLU A 62 0.47 -3.87 -26.72
N GLY A 63 -0.50 -3.81 -27.64
CA GLY A 63 -0.30 -3.25 -28.99
C GLY A 63 0.46 -4.14 -29.97
N GLY A 64 0.56 -5.46 -29.71
CA GLY A 64 1.16 -6.41 -30.64
C GLY A 64 2.69 -6.35 -30.71
N LYS A 65 3.34 -5.84 -29.65
CA LYS A 65 4.80 -5.64 -29.58
C LYS A 65 5.58 -6.91 -29.19
N GLY A 66 5.11 -8.07 -29.64
CA GLY A 66 5.64 -9.38 -29.27
C GLY A 66 5.22 -9.83 -27.87
N SER A 67 6.05 -10.64 -27.22
CA SER A 67 5.79 -11.24 -25.91
C SER A 67 6.90 -10.96 -24.92
N TYR A 68 6.58 -11.03 -23.62
CA TYR A 68 7.60 -11.02 -22.58
C TYR A 68 8.32 -12.39 -22.56
N PRO A 69 9.64 -12.43 -22.34
CA PRO A 69 10.38 -13.69 -22.29
C PRO A 69 10.14 -14.44 -20.97
N ASP A 70 10.05 -15.78 -21.00
CA ASP A 70 9.93 -16.62 -19.78
C ASP A 70 11.05 -16.34 -18.76
N SER A 71 12.25 -15.97 -19.24
CA SER A 71 13.38 -15.60 -18.37
C SER A 71 13.11 -14.40 -17.46
N LEU A 72 12.13 -13.54 -17.78
CA LEU A 72 11.71 -12.41 -16.94
C LEU A 72 11.08 -12.87 -15.62
N VAL A 73 10.40 -14.03 -15.66
CA VAL A 73 9.55 -14.54 -14.58
C VAL A 73 9.92 -15.96 -14.15
N ASN A 74 11.03 -16.50 -14.64
CA ASN A 74 11.46 -17.83 -14.26
C ASN A 74 11.95 -17.84 -12.79
N PRO A 75 11.32 -18.63 -11.89
CA PRO A 75 11.65 -18.63 -10.47
C PRO A 75 13.07 -19.16 -10.17
N ARG A 76 13.70 -19.84 -11.14
CA ARG A 76 15.07 -20.38 -11.01
C ARG A 76 16.16 -19.47 -11.56
N SER A 77 15.79 -18.32 -12.11
CA SER A 77 16.71 -17.37 -12.73
C SER A 77 16.28 -15.96 -12.35
N LEU A 78 16.67 -15.51 -11.16
CA LEU A 78 16.32 -14.19 -10.67
C LEU A 78 17.30 -13.14 -11.21
N PRO A 79 16.81 -11.93 -11.57
CA PRO A 79 17.71 -10.85 -11.98
C PRO A 79 18.61 -10.42 -10.81
N THR A 80 19.84 -10.04 -11.13
CA THR A 80 20.82 -9.57 -10.14
C THR A 80 20.94 -8.04 -10.10
N ALA A 81 20.39 -7.32 -11.07
CA ALA A 81 20.34 -5.86 -11.09
C ALA A 81 19.23 -5.38 -12.04
N PRO A 82 18.76 -4.13 -11.90
CA PRO A 82 17.87 -3.51 -12.88
C PRO A 82 18.61 -3.28 -14.21
N PRO A 83 17.87 -3.12 -15.33
CA PRO A 83 18.48 -2.73 -16.59
C PRO A 83 19.17 -1.36 -16.49
N LYS A 84 20.42 -1.26 -16.94
CA LYS A 84 21.20 0.00 -16.91
C LYS A 84 20.58 1.14 -17.75
N SER A 85 19.67 0.82 -18.67
CA SER A 85 18.91 1.80 -19.44
C SER A 85 17.81 2.49 -18.63
N GLU A 86 17.48 1.97 -17.44
CA GLU A 86 16.41 2.45 -16.56
C GLU A 86 16.98 3.23 -15.36
N THR A 87 18.30 3.41 -15.31
CA THR A 87 19.00 4.14 -14.26
C THR A 87 18.56 5.60 -14.22
N LEU A 88 18.16 6.06 -13.03
CA LEU A 88 17.83 7.47 -12.78
C LEU A 88 19.12 8.28 -12.55
N GLN A 89 19.23 9.44 -13.20
CA GLN A 89 20.37 10.33 -13.05
C GLN A 89 19.91 11.78 -12.86
N ALA A 90 20.54 12.47 -11.91
CA ALA A 90 20.43 13.93 -11.78
C ALA A 90 21.52 14.59 -12.62
N GLN A 91 21.22 15.73 -13.25
CA GLN A 91 22.27 16.51 -13.89
C GLN A 91 23.08 17.31 -12.86
N PRO A 92 24.40 17.40 -13.02
CA PRO A 92 25.22 18.27 -12.19
C PRO A 92 24.81 19.73 -12.42
N HIS A 93 24.56 20.42 -11.32
CA HIS A 93 24.35 21.87 -11.32
C HIS A 93 25.72 22.52 -11.10
N ARG A 94 26.09 23.50 -11.95
CA ARG A 94 27.41 24.14 -11.88
C ARG A 94 27.72 24.64 -10.45
N GLY A 95 28.66 23.99 -9.78
CA GLY A 95 29.16 24.36 -8.47
C GLY A 95 30.65 24.05 -8.35
N THR A 96 31.38 24.85 -7.58
CA THR A 96 32.83 24.69 -7.33
C THR A 96 33.09 24.32 -5.87
N ALA A 97 32.28 23.43 -5.31
CA ALA A 97 32.40 23.03 -3.92
C ALA A 97 33.62 22.11 -3.72
N ASP A 98 34.29 22.23 -2.56
CA ASP A 98 35.33 21.29 -2.14
C ASP A 98 34.67 19.96 -1.72
N LEU A 99 34.63 19.02 -2.66
CA LEU A 99 33.96 17.73 -2.50
C LEU A 99 34.56 16.91 -1.36
N ASP A 100 35.90 16.88 -1.24
CA ASP A 100 36.60 16.13 -0.19
C ASP A 100 36.24 16.67 1.20
N GLN A 101 36.17 18.00 1.34
CA GLN A 101 35.80 18.61 2.61
C GLN A 101 34.33 18.34 2.97
N LEU A 102 33.42 18.37 1.98
CA LEU A 102 32.01 18.04 2.20
C LEU A 102 31.82 16.57 2.60
N ILE A 103 32.47 15.63 1.92
CA ILE A 103 32.41 14.20 2.25
C ILE A 103 32.91 13.97 3.68
N LYS A 104 34.05 14.57 4.06
CA LYS A 104 34.57 14.50 5.45
C LYS A 104 33.55 15.02 6.46
N SER A 105 32.93 16.17 6.17
CA SER A 105 31.92 16.75 7.05
C SER A 105 30.71 15.84 7.23
N VAL A 106 30.20 15.23 6.14
CA VAL A 106 29.10 14.27 6.20
C VAL A 106 29.44 13.09 7.11
N TRP A 107 30.64 12.51 6.97
CA TRP A 107 31.08 11.40 7.83
C TRP A 107 31.17 11.79 9.30
N GLU A 108 31.75 12.95 9.60
CA GLU A 108 31.86 13.45 10.97
C GLU A 108 30.49 13.66 11.61
N VAL A 109 29.55 14.29 10.90
CA VAL A 109 28.21 14.57 11.42
C VAL A 109 27.38 13.29 11.53
N ALA A 110 27.43 12.40 10.54
CA ALA A 110 26.75 11.09 10.59
C ALA A 110 27.24 10.26 11.78
N SER A 111 28.56 10.29 12.07
CA SER A 111 29.12 9.60 13.23
C SER A 111 28.55 10.10 14.56
N LYS A 112 28.28 11.41 14.66
CA LYS A 112 27.64 12.01 15.84
C LYS A 112 26.15 11.65 15.92
N LEU A 113 25.47 11.64 14.77
CA LEU A 113 24.04 11.33 14.66
C LEU A 113 23.71 9.91 15.13
N PHE A 114 24.50 8.92 14.71
CA PHE A 114 24.21 7.50 14.94
C PHE A 114 24.92 6.87 16.16
N LYS A 115 25.78 7.62 16.89
CA LYS A 115 26.52 7.11 18.08
C LYS A 115 26.15 7.75 19.43
N HIS A 116 25.39 8.85 19.47
CA HIS A 116 25.08 9.56 20.73
C HIS A 116 23.70 9.23 21.32
N ASP A 117 23.59 9.36 22.65
CA ASP A 117 22.31 9.34 23.37
C ASP A 117 21.40 10.48 22.89
N LYS A 118 20.16 10.11 22.56
CA LYS A 118 19.20 10.92 21.79
C LYS A 118 18.65 12.11 22.58
N ALA A 119 19.33 13.26 22.54
CA ALA A 119 18.70 14.56 22.80
C ALA A 119 18.10 15.10 21.47
N SER A 120 16.79 15.37 21.44
CA SER A 120 16.03 15.66 20.21
C SER A 120 16.48 16.93 19.48
N SER A 121 16.81 18.02 20.18
CA SER A 121 17.18 19.29 19.54
C SER A 121 18.56 19.26 18.87
N LEU A 122 19.54 18.55 19.47
CA LEU A 122 20.89 18.41 18.91
C LEU A 122 20.89 17.49 17.69
N THR A 123 20.16 16.38 17.75
CA THR A 123 20.06 15.40 16.65
C THR A 123 19.32 15.96 15.44
N CYS A 124 18.30 16.80 15.64
CA CYS A 124 17.59 17.49 14.56
C CYS A 124 18.53 18.39 13.72
N ASN A 125 19.31 19.24 14.39
CA ASN A 125 20.24 20.14 13.70
C ASN A 125 21.35 19.36 12.97
N LEU A 126 21.85 18.27 13.56
CA LEU A 126 22.82 17.39 12.91
C LEU A 126 22.24 16.77 11.63
N CYS A 127 21.02 16.24 11.67
CA CYS A 127 20.35 15.68 10.49
C CYS A 127 20.23 16.71 9.36
N ARG A 128 19.77 17.92 9.70
CA ARG A 128 19.60 19.00 8.71
C ARG A 128 20.93 19.43 8.08
N ASN A 129 22.01 19.48 8.87
CA ASN A 129 23.35 19.79 8.35
C ASN A 129 23.89 18.70 7.41
N VAL A 130 23.56 17.43 7.68
CA VAL A 130 23.90 16.33 6.76
C VAL A 130 23.16 16.51 5.43
N LEU A 131 21.86 16.80 5.46
CA LEU A 131 21.07 17.00 4.23
C LEU A 131 21.57 18.20 3.42
N ASP A 132 21.90 19.32 4.06
CA ASP A 132 22.51 20.48 3.38
C ASP A 132 23.84 20.13 2.70
N SER A 133 24.70 19.36 3.39
CA SER A 133 25.98 18.92 2.83
C SER A 133 25.79 17.93 1.67
N LEU A 134 24.87 16.98 1.81
CA LEU A 134 24.51 16.03 0.76
C LEU A 134 23.90 16.73 -0.46
N GLN A 135 23.08 17.76 -0.29
CA GLN A 135 22.56 18.58 -1.39
C GLN A 135 23.70 19.26 -2.17
N LYS A 136 24.69 19.83 -1.46
CA LYS A 136 25.86 20.48 -2.10
C LYS A 136 26.67 19.47 -2.91
N ILE A 137 26.84 18.25 -2.40
CA ILE A 137 27.47 17.14 -3.13
C ILE A 137 26.62 16.77 -4.35
N ALA A 138 25.32 16.49 -4.18
CA ALA A 138 24.43 16.07 -5.25
C ALA A 138 24.36 17.07 -6.42
N ARG A 139 24.43 18.38 -6.10
CA ARG A 139 24.49 19.44 -7.10
C ARG A 139 25.86 19.50 -7.80
N THR A 140 26.97 19.33 -7.08
CA THR A 140 28.33 19.45 -7.64
C THR A 140 28.75 18.21 -8.43
N ASP A 141 28.57 17.04 -7.83
CA ASP A 141 28.91 15.73 -8.37
C ASP A 141 27.87 14.67 -7.93
N PRO A 142 26.74 14.55 -8.66
CA PRO A 142 25.65 13.64 -8.31
C PRO A 142 26.08 12.16 -8.26
N ASP A 143 27.09 11.77 -9.02
CA ASP A 143 27.54 10.37 -9.08
C ASP A 143 28.22 9.91 -7.78
N THR A 144 28.67 10.83 -6.93
CA THR A 144 29.24 10.51 -5.60
C THR A 144 28.18 10.06 -4.59
N ILE A 145 26.92 10.50 -4.73
CA ILE A 145 25.87 10.29 -3.71
C ILE A 145 25.55 8.81 -3.48
N PRO A 146 25.29 7.96 -4.50
CA PRO A 146 24.97 6.55 -4.30
C PRO A 146 26.03 5.80 -3.50
N ASP A 147 27.31 5.97 -3.83
CA ASP A 147 28.42 5.29 -3.17
C ASP A 147 28.62 5.77 -1.72
N LEU A 148 28.48 7.08 -1.49
CA LEU A 148 28.53 7.66 -0.16
C LEU A 148 27.37 7.15 0.71
N ALA A 149 26.14 7.17 0.19
CA ALA A 149 24.95 6.69 0.88
C ALA A 149 25.06 5.21 1.24
N GLY A 150 25.51 4.38 0.28
CA GLY A 150 25.78 2.95 0.50
C GLY A 150 26.81 2.73 1.61
N SER A 151 27.91 3.48 1.59
CA SER A 151 28.99 3.37 2.58
C SER A 151 28.55 3.81 3.99
N LEU A 152 27.79 4.90 4.10
CA LEU A 152 27.20 5.35 5.37
C LEU A 152 26.21 4.32 5.92
N CYS A 153 25.38 3.74 5.05
CA CYS A 153 24.41 2.71 5.42
C CYS A 153 25.10 1.49 6.04
N GLU A 154 26.18 1.00 5.43
CA GLU A 154 26.97 -0.12 5.96
C GLU A 154 27.64 0.25 7.29
N ALA A 155 28.33 1.39 7.34
CA ALA A 155 29.12 1.80 8.50
C ALA A 155 28.28 2.03 9.77
N PHE A 156 27.03 2.48 9.61
CA PHE A 156 26.13 2.77 10.72
C PHE A 156 24.96 1.78 10.85
N ASN A 157 24.98 0.69 10.06
CA ASN A 157 23.94 -0.33 10.02
C ASN A 157 22.52 0.26 9.85
N ILE A 158 22.37 1.27 8.99
CA ILE A 158 21.11 2.06 8.85
C ILE A 158 19.93 1.14 8.51
N PHE A 159 20.14 0.21 7.58
CA PHE A 159 19.10 -0.75 7.19
C PHE A 159 18.88 -1.86 8.21
N GLY A 160 19.90 -2.28 8.96
CA GLY A 160 19.72 -3.18 10.09
C GLY A 160 18.85 -2.57 11.20
N LEU A 161 18.89 -1.24 11.40
CA LEU A 161 17.95 -0.52 12.29
C LEU A 161 16.50 -0.54 11.78
N ALA A 162 16.29 -0.72 10.47
CA ALA A 162 14.99 -0.93 9.84
C ALA A 162 14.62 -2.42 9.67
N GLY A 163 15.51 -3.32 10.11
CA GLY A 163 15.43 -4.77 10.02
C GLY A 163 15.85 -5.38 8.67
N PHE A 164 16.22 -4.57 7.67
CA PHE A 164 16.77 -5.03 6.40
C PHE A 164 18.28 -5.29 6.55
N HIS A 165 18.66 -6.49 6.96
CA HIS A 165 20.07 -6.82 7.11
C HIS A 165 20.65 -7.27 5.77
N GLN A 166 21.58 -6.47 5.23
CA GLN A 166 22.35 -6.66 4.00
C GLN A 166 21.72 -6.05 2.74
N GLU A 167 22.57 -5.66 1.79
CA GLU A 167 22.29 -4.91 0.54
C GLU A 167 22.28 -3.37 0.58
N CYS A 168 22.88 -2.70 1.59
CA CYS A 168 23.02 -1.23 1.64
C CYS A 168 23.52 -0.63 0.31
N LYS A 169 24.69 -1.06 -0.18
CA LYS A 169 25.27 -0.55 -1.43
C LYS A 169 24.43 -0.86 -2.66
N ARG A 170 23.76 -2.02 -2.71
CA ARG A 170 22.97 -2.42 -3.88
C ARG A 170 21.65 -1.66 -3.95
N THR A 171 20.95 -1.56 -2.83
CA THR A 171 19.69 -0.81 -2.72
C THR A 171 19.89 0.70 -2.88
N LEU A 172 21.00 1.24 -2.36
CA LEU A 172 21.37 2.65 -2.54
C LEU A 172 22.22 2.90 -3.78
N SER A 173 22.39 1.89 -4.66
CA SER A 173 23.09 2.07 -5.93
C SER A 173 22.30 3.01 -6.85
N LYS A 174 23.00 3.59 -7.81
CA LYS A 174 22.42 4.52 -8.79
C LYS A 174 21.25 3.92 -9.57
N ASP A 175 21.29 2.60 -9.83
CA ASP A 175 20.27 1.91 -10.63
C ASP A 175 19.00 1.56 -9.85
N VAL A 176 18.98 1.82 -8.53
CA VAL A 176 17.86 1.50 -7.63
C VAL A 176 17.37 2.80 -6.99
N PHE A 177 17.49 2.97 -5.67
CA PHE A 177 17.02 4.18 -5.00
C PHE A 177 18.06 5.29 -4.96
N GLY A 178 19.35 4.99 -5.16
CA GLY A 178 20.42 5.97 -5.14
C GLY A 178 20.21 7.09 -6.17
N GLY A 179 19.75 6.75 -7.38
CA GLY A 179 19.44 7.73 -8.42
C GLY A 179 18.29 8.66 -8.03
N ALA A 180 17.18 8.11 -7.55
CA ALA A 180 16.03 8.88 -7.08
C ALA A 180 16.37 9.79 -5.90
N ILE A 181 17.08 9.26 -4.89
CA ILE A 181 17.56 10.02 -3.73
C ILE A 181 18.47 11.16 -4.18
N THR A 182 19.36 10.91 -5.14
CA THR A 182 20.25 11.94 -5.70
C THR A 182 19.46 13.07 -6.37
N GLN A 183 18.44 12.74 -7.17
CA GLN A 183 17.56 13.75 -7.78
C GLN A 183 16.84 14.60 -6.72
N VAL A 184 16.28 13.97 -5.68
CA VAL A 184 15.63 14.70 -4.58
C VAL A 184 16.61 15.60 -3.85
N LEU A 185 17.83 15.12 -3.57
CA LEU A 185 18.91 15.94 -3.00
C LEU A 185 19.29 17.12 -3.89
N SER A 186 19.18 16.99 -5.22
CA SER A 186 19.47 18.09 -6.14
C SER A 186 18.34 19.13 -6.19
N TYR A 187 17.07 18.70 -6.19
CA TYR A 187 15.92 19.57 -6.44
C TYR A 187 15.21 20.11 -5.20
N ALA A 188 15.20 19.37 -4.08
CA ALA A 188 14.62 19.85 -2.83
C ALA A 188 15.42 21.04 -2.27
N ASN A 189 14.86 21.73 -1.28
CA ASN A 189 15.56 22.78 -0.55
C ASN A 189 15.95 22.28 0.85
N PHE A 190 17.23 21.97 1.05
CA PHE A 190 17.77 21.56 2.35
C PHE A 190 18.59 22.65 3.06
N THR A 191 18.65 23.89 2.55
CA THR A 191 19.46 24.96 3.17
C THR A 191 18.78 25.60 4.39
N ASP A 192 19.58 26.05 5.36
CA ASP A 192 19.28 27.10 6.36
C ASP A 192 18.02 27.01 7.25
N GLY A 193 17.25 25.94 7.25
CA GLY A 193 15.90 26.10 7.82
C GLY A 193 14.83 25.32 7.12
N ALA A 194 15.10 24.99 5.87
CA ALA A 194 14.06 24.75 4.91
C ALA A 194 13.11 23.62 5.33
N PRO A 195 11.79 23.79 5.07
CA PRO A 195 10.78 22.82 5.48
C PRO A 195 11.04 21.39 4.99
N ASP A 196 11.63 21.23 3.80
CA ASP A 196 11.95 19.91 3.24
C ASP A 196 12.92 19.15 4.16
N ALA A 197 13.95 19.83 4.70
CA ALA A 197 14.92 19.21 5.62
C ALA A 197 14.26 18.77 6.93
N LEU A 198 13.36 19.61 7.46
CA LEU A 198 12.59 19.28 8.67
C LEU A 198 11.67 18.07 8.44
N THR A 199 11.04 18.00 7.27
CA THR A 199 10.13 16.90 6.91
C THR A 199 10.89 15.59 6.79
N VAL A 200 12.02 15.56 6.07
CA VAL A 200 12.88 14.37 5.95
C VAL A 200 13.37 13.90 7.33
N CYS A 201 13.87 14.82 8.15
CA CYS A 201 14.44 14.49 9.47
C CYS A 201 13.39 14.08 10.53
N SER A 202 12.09 14.28 10.28
CA SER A 202 11.01 13.94 11.23
C SER A 202 10.19 12.69 10.84
N GLN A 203 10.35 12.19 9.60
CA GLN A 203 9.42 11.19 9.08
C GLN A 203 9.64 9.78 9.64
N PHE A 204 10.87 9.29 9.64
CA PHE A 204 11.16 7.88 9.90
C PHE A 204 11.17 7.54 11.39
N SER A 205 10.22 6.72 11.85
CA SER A 205 10.05 6.42 13.29
C SER A 205 11.28 5.77 13.95
N PHE A 206 12.06 4.95 13.23
CA PHE A 206 13.32 4.37 13.76
C PHE A 206 14.48 5.39 13.82
N ALA A 207 14.39 6.46 13.04
CA ALA A 207 15.41 7.49 12.86
C ALA A 207 14.80 8.91 12.98
N ARG A 208 13.86 9.11 13.92
CA ARG A 208 13.20 10.40 14.10
C ARG A 208 14.15 11.35 14.80
N PHE A 209 14.74 12.28 14.05
CA PHE A 209 15.72 13.24 14.54
C PHE A 209 15.11 14.59 14.89
N CYS A 210 14.03 14.99 14.20
CA CYS A 210 13.28 16.20 14.48
C CYS A 210 11.86 15.88 14.95
N ASP A 211 11.26 16.82 15.68
CA ASP A 211 9.82 16.82 15.89
C ASP A 211 9.11 17.03 14.54
N ARG A 212 7.90 16.46 14.41
CA ARG A 212 7.11 16.63 13.19
C ARG A 212 6.60 18.06 13.08
N PRO A 213 6.61 18.66 11.87
CA PRO A 213 6.10 20.01 11.67
C PRO A 213 4.59 20.06 11.95
N ASP A 214 4.11 21.19 12.47
CA ASP A 214 2.67 21.47 12.44
C ASP A 214 2.22 21.68 10.99
N VAL A 215 1.13 21.02 10.63
CA VAL A 215 0.56 20.98 9.29
C VAL A 215 -0.83 21.63 9.23
N SER A 216 -1.10 22.53 10.19
CA SER A 216 -2.35 23.29 10.24
C SER A 216 -2.53 24.15 8.99
N LEU A 217 -3.74 24.12 8.42
CA LEU A 217 -4.12 24.93 7.26
C LEU A 217 -4.90 26.14 7.75
N SER A 218 -4.52 27.34 7.32
CA SER A 218 -5.19 28.57 7.72
C SER A 218 -6.58 28.68 7.08
N GLU A 219 -7.48 29.41 7.75
CA GLU A 219 -8.81 29.71 7.21
C GLU A 219 -8.74 30.45 5.88
N ASP A 220 -7.78 31.38 5.72
CA ASP A 220 -7.57 32.10 4.47
C ASP A 220 -7.14 31.17 3.33
N PHE A 221 -6.23 30.23 3.61
CA PHE A 221 -5.83 29.21 2.64
C PHE A 221 -7.03 28.36 2.23
N LEU A 222 -7.83 27.88 3.19
CA LEU A 222 -8.98 27.04 2.89
C LEU A 222 -10.05 27.82 2.11
N ASN A 223 -10.31 29.08 2.47
CA ASN A 223 -11.24 29.93 1.73
C ASN A 223 -10.79 30.15 0.28
N ASP A 224 -9.51 30.41 0.04
CA ASP A 224 -8.95 30.53 -1.31
C ASP A 224 -9.03 29.19 -2.06
N TRP A 225 -8.62 28.09 -1.42
CA TRP A 225 -8.63 26.74 -1.97
C TRP A 225 -10.02 26.32 -2.47
N PHE A 226 -11.06 26.61 -1.69
CA PHE A 226 -12.44 26.31 -2.07
C PHE A 226 -13.11 27.45 -2.86
N ARG A 227 -12.37 28.48 -3.29
CA ARG A 227 -12.89 29.64 -4.05
C ARG A 227 -14.08 30.31 -3.33
N GLY A 228 -14.00 30.41 -2.01
CA GLY A 228 -15.05 30.91 -1.12
C GLY A 228 -16.21 29.95 -0.87
N GLN A 229 -16.21 28.74 -1.44
CA GLN A 229 -17.29 27.74 -1.38
C GLN A 229 -16.97 26.59 -0.43
N ARG A 230 -16.60 26.91 0.82
CA ARG A 230 -16.26 25.88 1.81
C ARG A 230 -17.47 25.05 2.27
N HIS A 231 -18.67 25.59 2.09
CA HIS A 231 -19.91 24.93 2.45
C HIS A 231 -20.82 24.82 1.22
N ALA A 232 -21.39 23.65 1.04
CA ALA A 232 -22.37 23.41 -0.02
C ALA A 232 -23.55 24.40 0.11
N PRO A 233 -24.10 24.90 -1.02
CA PRO A 233 -25.32 25.71 -1.01
C PRO A 233 -26.48 25.01 -0.29
N LYS A 234 -27.30 25.78 0.43
CA LYS A 234 -28.42 25.25 1.22
C LYS A 234 -29.38 24.39 0.38
N ASP A 235 -29.66 24.80 -0.86
CA ASP A 235 -30.54 24.06 -1.77
C ASP A 235 -29.95 22.73 -2.26
N VAL A 236 -28.62 22.59 -2.29
CA VAL A 236 -27.93 21.32 -2.57
C VAL A 236 -28.05 20.39 -1.36
N ILE A 237 -27.85 20.92 -0.15
CA ILE A 237 -28.01 20.20 1.11
C ILE A 237 -29.46 19.71 1.29
N ASP A 238 -30.43 20.60 1.09
CA ASP A 238 -31.86 20.30 1.22
C ASP A 238 -32.29 19.22 0.19
N ASP A 239 -31.81 19.30 -1.06
CA ASP A 239 -32.03 18.27 -2.09
C ASP A 239 -31.39 16.93 -1.71
N TRP A 240 -30.18 16.94 -1.15
CA TRP A 240 -29.52 15.73 -0.65
C TRP A 240 -30.31 15.07 0.48
N HIS A 241 -30.78 15.85 1.46
CA HIS A 241 -31.62 15.35 2.53
C HIS A 241 -32.90 14.74 2.00
N ASN A 242 -33.61 15.44 1.10
CA ASN A 242 -34.83 14.92 0.49
C ASN A 242 -34.60 13.60 -0.25
N LYS A 243 -33.52 13.50 -1.04
CA LYS A 243 -33.14 12.26 -1.73
C LYS A 243 -32.83 11.13 -0.75
N ARG A 244 -32.10 11.42 0.34
CA ARG A 244 -31.75 10.44 1.38
C ARG A 244 -32.99 9.94 2.12
N GLU A 245 -33.85 10.84 2.59
CA GLU A 245 -35.09 10.47 3.29
C GLU A 245 -36.02 9.66 2.38
N ASN A 246 -36.12 10.02 1.10
CA ASN A 246 -36.86 9.23 0.12
C ASN A 246 -36.25 7.84 -0.07
N ALA A 247 -34.92 7.72 -0.16
CA ALA A 247 -34.23 6.44 -0.27
C ALA A 247 -34.44 5.55 0.96
N TYR A 248 -34.51 6.12 2.17
CA TYR A 248 -34.77 5.36 3.39
C TYR A 248 -36.22 4.88 3.46
N LYS A 249 -37.18 5.76 3.13
CA LYS A 249 -38.62 5.44 3.14
C LYS A 249 -39.00 4.40 2.10
N ASN A 250 -38.43 4.50 0.90
CA ASN A 250 -38.75 3.65 -0.25
C ASN A 250 -37.62 2.63 -0.53
N TYR A 251 -36.89 2.22 0.51
CA TYR A 251 -35.77 1.30 0.36
C TYR A 251 -36.22 -0.04 -0.20
N ASN A 252 -35.56 -0.46 -1.27
CA ASN A 252 -35.75 -1.77 -1.89
C ASN A 252 -34.37 -2.40 -2.14
N PRO A 253 -34.05 -3.54 -1.49
CA PRO A 253 -32.76 -4.22 -1.67
C PRO A 253 -32.43 -4.59 -3.11
N LYS A 254 -33.44 -4.74 -3.98
CA LYS A 254 -33.24 -5.05 -5.41
C LYS A 254 -32.62 -3.90 -6.20
N ASP A 255 -32.70 -2.68 -5.67
CA ASP A 255 -32.14 -1.48 -6.30
C ASP A 255 -30.72 -1.17 -5.81
N ASN A 256 -30.16 -2.01 -4.93
CA ASN A 256 -28.78 -1.90 -4.46
C ASN A 256 -27.80 -2.15 -5.60
N LEU A 257 -26.79 -1.28 -5.70
CA LEU A 257 -25.64 -1.53 -6.57
C LEU A 257 -24.79 -2.68 -6.03
N ARG A 258 -24.45 -3.62 -6.89
CA ARG A 258 -23.46 -4.65 -6.62
C ARG A 258 -22.13 -4.15 -7.13
N VAL A 259 -21.20 -3.91 -6.19
CA VAL A 259 -19.87 -3.38 -6.50
C VAL A 259 -18.83 -4.40 -6.06
N ALA A 260 -17.93 -4.77 -6.97
CA ALA A 260 -16.71 -5.48 -6.62
C ALA A 260 -15.61 -4.48 -6.28
N HIS A 261 -14.85 -4.73 -5.22
CA HIS A 261 -13.63 -3.98 -4.91
C HIS A 261 -12.51 -4.98 -4.75
N VAL A 262 -11.52 -4.89 -5.64
CA VAL A 262 -10.31 -5.71 -5.67
C VAL A 262 -9.11 -4.80 -5.39
N SER A 263 -8.11 -5.27 -4.66
CA SER A 263 -6.90 -4.51 -4.33
C SER A 263 -5.76 -5.47 -4.02
N ASP A 264 -4.52 -4.99 -4.15
CA ASP A 264 -3.31 -5.63 -3.61
C ASP A 264 -3.19 -7.09 -4.08
N LEU A 265 -3.27 -7.29 -5.40
CA LEU A 265 -3.22 -8.63 -5.98
C LEU A 265 -1.81 -9.22 -5.86
N HIS A 266 -0.77 -8.39 -6.01
CA HIS A 266 0.65 -8.75 -5.93
C HIS A 266 0.93 -10.12 -6.54
N LEU A 267 0.68 -10.26 -7.84
CA LEU A 267 1.07 -11.47 -8.54
C LEU A 267 2.58 -11.63 -8.46
N ASP A 268 3.01 -12.76 -7.89
CA ASP A 268 4.39 -13.20 -7.92
C ASP A 268 4.57 -14.26 -9.01
N PRO A 269 4.92 -13.86 -10.25
CA PRO A 269 5.12 -14.83 -11.32
C PRO A 269 6.43 -15.61 -11.15
N ARG A 270 7.27 -15.24 -10.18
CA ARG A 270 8.54 -15.88 -9.79
C ARG A 270 8.39 -16.70 -8.50
N TYR A 271 7.16 -16.95 -8.03
CA TYR A 271 6.90 -17.80 -6.87
C TYR A 271 7.48 -19.20 -7.07
N PHE A 272 8.19 -19.70 -6.07
CA PHE A 272 8.87 -20.98 -6.11
C PHE A 272 8.26 -21.97 -5.13
N VAL A 273 7.37 -22.83 -5.63
CA VAL A 273 6.79 -23.94 -4.84
C VAL A 273 7.92 -24.83 -4.29
N GLY A 274 7.86 -25.10 -2.99
CA GLY A 274 8.90 -25.80 -2.24
C GLY A 274 10.04 -24.91 -1.75
N GLY A 275 10.10 -23.62 -2.10
CA GLY A 275 11.04 -22.65 -1.52
C GLY A 275 10.79 -22.38 -0.04
N GLU A 276 11.68 -21.62 0.62
CA GLU A 276 11.48 -21.25 2.03
C GLU A 276 10.36 -20.21 2.18
N ALA A 277 9.28 -20.60 2.85
CA ALA A 277 8.11 -19.76 3.13
C ALA A 277 8.21 -19.00 4.44
N ASP A 278 9.12 -19.38 5.35
CA ASP A 278 9.36 -18.69 6.61
C ASP A 278 10.76 -18.06 6.64
N CYS A 279 11.10 -17.32 5.58
CA CYS A 279 12.42 -16.72 5.44
C CYS A 279 12.69 -15.68 6.54
N THR A 280 13.97 -15.53 6.91
CA THR A 280 14.39 -14.53 7.88
C THR A 280 14.33 -13.15 7.25
N TYR A 281 13.59 -12.24 7.90
CA TYR A 281 13.50 -10.85 7.47
C TYR A 281 14.91 -10.23 7.35
N GLY A 282 15.21 -9.65 6.19
CA GLY A 282 16.53 -9.15 5.83
C GLY A 282 17.33 -10.07 4.91
N ALA A 283 17.07 -11.38 4.87
CA ALA A 283 17.72 -12.28 3.89
C ALA A 283 17.28 -11.96 2.45
N THR A 284 16.01 -11.58 2.29
CA THR A 284 15.37 -11.06 1.09
C THR A 284 14.12 -10.29 1.53
N VAL A 285 13.60 -9.41 0.68
CA VAL A 285 12.35 -8.69 0.95
C VAL A 285 11.15 -9.64 1.07
N GLN A 286 11.09 -10.70 0.26
CA GLN A 286 9.93 -11.60 0.18
C GLN A 286 10.34 -13.08 0.22
N CYS A 287 9.56 -13.90 0.94
CA CYS A 287 9.76 -15.35 1.00
C CYS A 287 9.19 -16.08 -0.24
N CYS A 288 9.25 -17.42 -0.25
CA CYS A 288 8.77 -18.28 -1.35
C CYS A 288 9.47 -18.05 -2.70
N ARG A 289 10.71 -17.57 -2.68
CA ARG A 289 11.59 -17.51 -3.85
C ARG A 289 12.66 -18.58 -3.75
N SER A 290 13.33 -18.85 -4.86
CA SER A 290 14.47 -19.75 -4.90
C SER A 290 15.57 -19.30 -3.93
N ASN A 291 15.82 -18.00 -3.85
CA ASN A 291 16.82 -17.39 -2.97
C ASN A 291 16.36 -17.17 -1.51
N SER A 292 15.16 -17.60 -1.11
CA SER A 292 14.65 -17.39 0.25
C SER A 292 15.34 -18.31 1.28
N VAL A 293 15.71 -17.77 2.44
CA VAL A 293 16.46 -18.49 3.50
C VAL A 293 15.94 -18.16 4.89
N ASN A 294 15.88 -19.17 5.75
CA ASN A 294 15.70 -19.01 7.19
C ASN A 294 17.04 -19.25 7.92
N PHE A 295 17.59 -18.22 8.55
CA PHE A 295 18.91 -18.27 9.21
C PHE A 295 18.94 -19.10 10.50
N LEU A 296 17.77 -19.47 11.07
CA LEU A 296 17.72 -20.43 12.18
C LEU A 296 17.97 -21.86 11.69
N LYS A 297 17.61 -22.15 10.43
CA LYS A 297 17.73 -23.48 9.81
C LYS A 297 18.99 -23.61 8.95
N PHE A 298 19.37 -22.56 8.24
CA PHE A 298 20.51 -22.52 7.33
C PHE A 298 21.52 -21.47 7.78
N GLN A 299 22.74 -21.90 8.11
CA GLN A 299 23.77 -21.04 8.72
C GLN A 299 24.94 -20.69 7.78
N ASP A 300 24.92 -21.19 6.54
CA ASP A 300 25.94 -20.88 5.53
C ASP A 300 25.59 -19.58 4.78
N HIS A 301 26.50 -19.11 3.93
CA HIS A 301 26.25 -17.97 3.05
C HIS A 301 25.48 -18.42 1.80
N PHE A 302 24.35 -17.78 1.51
CA PHE A 302 23.51 -18.10 0.34
C PHE A 302 23.07 -16.81 -0.35
N VAL A 303 23.38 -16.71 -1.65
CA VAL A 303 23.10 -15.53 -2.47
C VAL A 303 21.96 -15.82 -3.44
N ASP A 304 22.01 -16.98 -4.08
CA ASP A 304 21.04 -17.44 -5.08
C ASP A 304 21.13 -18.97 -5.22
N GLY A 305 20.12 -19.59 -5.81
CA GLY A 305 20.00 -21.02 -6.03
C GLY A 305 18.76 -21.59 -5.36
N THR A 306 18.72 -22.90 -5.12
CA THR A 306 17.61 -23.56 -4.40
C THR A 306 18.15 -24.34 -3.22
N LEU A 307 17.59 -24.11 -2.03
CA LEU A 307 17.91 -24.91 -0.84
C LEU A 307 17.46 -26.36 -1.01
N ARG A 308 18.16 -27.29 -0.36
CA ARG A 308 17.67 -28.67 -0.23
C ARG A 308 16.56 -28.75 0.81
N ASP A 309 15.72 -29.76 0.68
CA ASP A 309 14.59 -30.02 1.59
C ASP A 309 14.99 -30.06 3.07
N ASP A 310 16.16 -30.62 3.40
CA ASP A 310 16.66 -30.71 4.78
C ASP A 310 17.08 -29.36 5.38
N GLN A 311 17.20 -28.33 4.54
CA GLN A 311 17.64 -26.97 4.87
C GLN A 311 16.50 -25.95 4.93
N ILE A 312 15.26 -26.35 4.63
CA ILE A 312 14.09 -25.48 4.63
C ILE A 312 13.32 -25.67 5.94
N MET A 313 12.87 -24.58 6.56
CA MET A 313 12.05 -24.58 7.76
C MET A 313 10.57 -24.82 7.41
N HIS A 314 10.03 -24.03 6.48
CA HIS A 314 8.67 -24.19 5.98
C HIS A 314 8.66 -24.13 4.45
N LYS A 315 8.07 -25.13 3.80
CA LYS A 315 8.02 -25.18 2.33
C LYS A 315 6.85 -24.36 1.79
N ALA A 316 7.13 -23.56 0.78
CA ALA A 316 6.16 -22.82 0.00
C ALA A 316 5.18 -23.76 -0.71
N ASN A 317 3.90 -23.43 -0.62
CA ASN A 317 2.80 -24.23 -1.16
C ASN A 317 2.32 -23.65 -2.51
N TYR A 318 1.88 -24.53 -3.42
CA TYR A 318 1.28 -24.15 -4.71
C TYR A 318 0.15 -23.11 -4.61
N TRP A 319 -0.68 -23.18 -3.57
CA TRP A 319 -1.77 -22.21 -3.39
C TRP A 319 -1.38 -20.94 -2.62
N GLY A 320 -0.13 -20.82 -2.19
CA GLY A 320 0.39 -19.66 -1.46
C GLY A 320 0.81 -19.96 -0.02
N SER A 321 1.45 -18.99 0.62
CA SER A 321 1.93 -19.10 2.01
C SER A 321 1.89 -17.74 2.69
N LEU A 322 1.80 -17.71 4.03
CA LEU A 322 1.46 -16.49 4.79
C LEU A 322 2.45 -15.32 4.63
N LYS A 323 3.73 -15.59 4.38
CA LYS A 323 4.78 -14.57 4.20
C LYS A 323 5.18 -14.41 2.73
N CYS A 324 4.27 -14.72 1.81
CA CYS A 324 4.54 -14.79 0.37
C CYS A 324 3.47 -14.04 -0.41
N ASP A 325 3.87 -13.45 -1.53
CA ASP A 325 2.94 -12.85 -2.48
C ASP A 325 2.18 -13.92 -3.28
N THR A 326 1.18 -13.47 -4.04
CA THR A 326 0.16 -14.32 -4.64
C THR A 326 0.73 -15.14 -5.80
N PRO A 327 0.77 -16.49 -5.71
CA PRO A 327 1.11 -17.31 -6.86
C PRO A 327 -0.01 -17.33 -7.92
N TRP A 328 0.32 -17.71 -9.14
CA TRP A 328 -0.62 -17.80 -10.27
C TRP A 328 -1.87 -18.62 -9.95
N ALA A 329 -1.70 -19.76 -9.28
CA ALA A 329 -2.80 -20.62 -8.92
C ALA A 329 -3.81 -19.92 -7.99
N LEU A 330 -3.32 -19.22 -6.97
CA LEU A 330 -4.17 -18.47 -6.04
C LEU A 330 -4.90 -17.34 -6.75
N LEU A 331 -4.19 -16.55 -7.57
CA LEU A 331 -4.77 -15.47 -8.35
C LEU A 331 -5.87 -15.96 -9.30
N ALA A 332 -5.64 -17.07 -10.01
CA ALA A 332 -6.66 -17.63 -10.89
C ALA A 332 -7.92 -18.04 -10.11
N SER A 333 -7.73 -18.72 -8.96
CA SER A 333 -8.85 -19.15 -8.12
C SER A 333 -9.65 -17.97 -7.53
N SER A 334 -8.96 -16.85 -7.20
CA SER A 334 -9.62 -15.65 -6.68
C SER A 334 -10.46 -14.95 -7.75
N MET A 335 -9.98 -14.93 -8.99
CA MET A 335 -10.72 -14.37 -10.11
C MET A 335 -11.91 -15.24 -10.54
N GLU A 336 -11.79 -16.57 -10.45
CA GLU A 336 -12.94 -17.47 -10.61
C GLU A 336 -14.01 -17.23 -9.54
N ALA A 337 -13.60 -17.05 -8.28
CA ALA A 337 -14.50 -16.71 -7.18
C ALA A 337 -15.17 -15.36 -7.40
N LEU A 338 -14.42 -14.34 -7.86
CA LEU A 338 -14.95 -13.03 -8.22
C LEU A 338 -16.06 -13.16 -9.28
N LYS A 339 -15.82 -13.92 -10.36
CA LYS A 339 -16.85 -14.18 -11.37
C LYS A 339 -18.05 -14.92 -10.80
N HIS A 340 -17.83 -15.94 -9.97
CA HIS A 340 -18.91 -16.71 -9.34
C HIS A 340 -19.80 -15.83 -8.44
N VAL A 341 -19.18 -14.98 -7.61
CA VAL A 341 -19.89 -14.03 -6.76
C VAL A 341 -20.68 -13.04 -7.62
N GLY A 342 -20.13 -12.58 -8.74
CA GLY A 342 -20.84 -11.74 -9.72
C GLY A 342 -22.08 -12.41 -10.30
N GLY A 343 -22.04 -13.72 -10.52
CA GLY A 343 -23.11 -14.47 -11.19
C GLY A 343 -23.29 -14.04 -12.65
N ASP A 344 -24.38 -14.46 -13.30
CA ASP A 344 -24.59 -14.25 -14.74
C ASP A 344 -24.65 -12.76 -15.15
N ASN A 345 -25.08 -11.90 -14.24
CA ASN A 345 -25.21 -10.46 -14.49
C ASN A 345 -23.93 -9.67 -14.13
N GLY A 346 -22.93 -10.32 -13.53
CA GLY A 346 -21.75 -9.64 -13.01
C GLY A 346 -22.07 -8.59 -11.94
N TYR A 347 -21.35 -7.48 -12.02
CA TYR A 347 -21.47 -6.33 -11.12
C TYR A 347 -21.89 -5.07 -11.89
N ASP A 348 -22.53 -4.14 -11.18
CA ASP A 348 -22.86 -2.83 -11.75
C ASP A 348 -21.58 -2.03 -12.05
N ILE A 349 -20.59 -2.11 -11.16
CA ILE A 349 -19.29 -1.44 -11.23
C ILE A 349 -18.26 -2.32 -10.50
N ALA A 350 -17.03 -2.35 -10.96
CA ALA A 350 -15.88 -2.84 -10.21
C ALA A 350 -14.90 -1.70 -9.94
N LEU A 351 -14.22 -1.78 -8.80
CA LEU A 351 -13.14 -0.89 -8.39
C LEU A 351 -11.87 -1.73 -8.24
N PHE A 352 -10.75 -1.23 -8.75
CA PHE A 352 -9.44 -1.84 -8.53
C PHE A 352 -8.45 -0.80 -8.01
N THR A 353 -7.88 -1.03 -6.84
CA THR A 353 -7.03 -0.03 -6.15
C THR A 353 -5.54 -0.37 -6.15
N GLY A 354 -5.04 -0.94 -7.24
CA GLY A 354 -3.60 -1.05 -7.50
C GLY A 354 -2.88 -2.18 -6.77
N ASP A 355 -1.55 -2.14 -6.87
CA ASP A 355 -0.59 -3.10 -6.32
C ASP A 355 -0.68 -4.48 -6.99
N LEU A 356 -0.22 -4.49 -8.24
CA LEU A 356 -0.13 -5.60 -9.17
C LEU A 356 1.22 -6.30 -9.05
N VAL A 357 2.30 -5.55 -8.88
CA VAL A 357 3.67 -6.09 -8.89
C VAL A 357 4.02 -6.69 -7.54
N ALA A 358 4.58 -7.90 -7.52
CA ALA A 358 5.07 -8.51 -6.28
C ALA A 358 6.15 -7.68 -5.58
N HIS A 359 6.18 -7.75 -4.26
CA HIS A 359 7.31 -7.39 -3.42
C HIS A 359 8.51 -8.24 -3.81
N ASP A 360 9.59 -7.57 -4.21
CA ASP A 360 10.88 -8.19 -4.50
C ASP A 360 11.98 -7.28 -3.96
N ASP A 361 13.20 -7.78 -3.94
CA ASP A 361 14.34 -6.92 -3.65
C ASP A 361 14.38 -5.80 -4.71
N PRO A 362 14.54 -4.50 -4.32
CA PRO A 362 14.31 -3.37 -5.24
C PRO A 362 15.14 -3.41 -6.53
N TYR A 363 16.31 -4.05 -6.50
CA TYR A 363 17.18 -4.26 -7.65
C TYR A 363 16.71 -5.35 -8.63
N ARG A 364 15.54 -5.97 -8.41
CA ARG A 364 14.92 -6.98 -9.29
C ARG A 364 13.71 -6.46 -10.07
N TYR A 365 13.38 -5.18 -9.89
CA TYR A 365 12.37 -4.49 -10.68
C TYR A 365 12.95 -4.08 -12.05
N SER A 366 12.06 -3.98 -13.04
CA SER A 366 12.36 -3.44 -14.37
C SER A 366 11.06 -3.01 -15.04
N HIS A 367 11.11 -2.13 -16.04
CA HIS A 367 9.92 -1.70 -16.79
C HIS A 367 9.16 -2.90 -17.37
N ASP A 368 9.88 -3.89 -17.92
CA ASP A 368 9.25 -5.09 -18.49
C ASP A 368 8.58 -5.95 -17.41
N PHE A 369 9.13 -6.03 -16.19
CA PHE A 369 8.51 -6.78 -15.07
C PHE A 369 7.23 -6.11 -14.56
N VAL A 370 7.23 -4.78 -14.44
CA VAL A 370 6.04 -4.00 -14.08
C VAL A 370 4.95 -4.23 -15.12
N LYS A 371 5.25 -3.94 -16.40
CA LYS A 371 4.27 -4.08 -17.49
C LYS A 371 3.76 -5.51 -17.69
N TYR A 372 4.61 -6.52 -17.46
CA TYR A 372 4.18 -7.91 -17.45
C TYR A 372 3.10 -8.16 -16.40
N SER A 373 3.35 -7.70 -15.17
CA SER A 373 2.46 -7.90 -14.03
C SER A 373 1.12 -7.19 -14.24
N GLU A 374 1.17 -5.96 -14.76
CA GLU A 374 -0.02 -5.18 -15.12
C GLU A 374 -0.81 -5.85 -16.25
N GLN A 375 -0.16 -6.24 -17.35
CA GLN A 375 -0.79 -6.92 -18.49
C GLN A 375 -1.53 -8.17 -18.02
N ALA A 376 -0.82 -9.05 -17.32
CA ALA A 376 -1.32 -10.33 -16.85
C ALA A 376 -2.61 -10.17 -16.02
N GLN A 377 -2.58 -9.28 -15.04
CA GLN A 377 -3.66 -9.13 -14.08
C GLN A 377 -4.82 -8.31 -14.64
N PHE A 378 -4.57 -7.28 -15.44
CA PHE A 378 -5.66 -6.56 -16.12
C PHE A 378 -6.34 -7.44 -17.18
N ASP A 379 -5.62 -8.32 -17.87
CA ASP A 379 -6.25 -9.27 -18.79
C ASP A 379 -7.11 -10.30 -18.05
N MET A 380 -6.66 -10.79 -16.89
CA MET A 380 -7.48 -11.64 -16.03
C MET A 380 -8.72 -10.91 -15.51
N LEU A 381 -8.56 -9.69 -14.97
CA LEU A 381 -9.68 -8.86 -14.54
C LEU A 381 -10.67 -8.65 -15.69
N LYS A 382 -10.21 -8.33 -16.90
CA LYS A 382 -11.07 -8.17 -18.07
C LYS A 382 -11.84 -9.44 -18.40
N HIS A 383 -11.15 -10.59 -18.39
CA HIS A 383 -11.78 -11.87 -18.66
C HIS A 383 -12.89 -12.20 -17.65
N TYR A 384 -12.61 -12.06 -16.36
CA TYR A 384 -13.50 -12.51 -15.30
C TYR A 384 -14.61 -11.51 -14.94
N LEU A 385 -14.37 -10.21 -15.10
CA LEU A 385 -15.40 -9.17 -14.96
C LEU A 385 -16.27 -9.03 -16.22
N GLY A 386 -15.79 -9.48 -17.37
CA GLY A 386 -16.52 -9.41 -18.64
C GLY A 386 -16.88 -7.98 -19.03
N ASN A 387 -18.19 -7.69 -19.00
CA ASN A 387 -18.75 -6.38 -19.36
C ASN A 387 -18.90 -5.41 -18.17
N THR A 388 -18.61 -5.84 -16.94
CA THR A 388 -18.63 -4.94 -15.79
C THR A 388 -17.61 -3.81 -16.00
N PRO A 389 -18.02 -2.53 -15.88
CA PRO A 389 -17.10 -1.41 -15.96
C PRO A 389 -16.16 -1.42 -14.75
N LEU A 390 -14.86 -1.26 -14.99
CA LEU A 390 -13.84 -1.20 -13.95
C LEU A 390 -13.31 0.22 -13.83
N VAL A 391 -13.17 0.73 -12.61
CA VAL A 391 -12.42 1.97 -12.33
C VAL A 391 -11.12 1.61 -11.59
N PRO A 392 -9.97 1.65 -12.29
CA PRO A 392 -8.67 1.36 -11.69
C PRO A 392 -8.02 2.59 -11.02
N SER A 393 -7.10 2.32 -10.10
CA SER A 393 -6.10 3.21 -9.53
C SER A 393 -4.75 2.50 -9.54
N LEU A 394 -3.66 3.26 -9.58
CA LEU A 394 -2.31 2.75 -9.33
C LEU A 394 -2.08 2.60 -7.82
N GLY A 395 -1.24 1.62 -7.47
CA GLY A 395 -0.64 1.46 -6.15
C GLY A 395 0.86 1.72 -6.15
N ASN A 396 1.48 1.73 -4.98
CA ASN A 396 2.88 2.14 -4.82
C ASN A 396 3.88 1.12 -5.40
N HIS A 397 3.47 -0.13 -5.65
CA HIS A 397 4.29 -1.13 -6.33
C HIS A 397 4.16 -1.13 -7.85
N ASP A 398 3.22 -0.38 -8.42
CA ASP A 398 2.91 -0.39 -9.86
C ASP A 398 3.89 0.45 -10.70
N THR A 399 5.12 0.61 -10.24
CA THR A 399 6.16 1.41 -10.92
C THR A 399 7.55 0.90 -10.55
N THR A 400 8.58 1.39 -11.25
CA THR A 400 9.97 1.17 -10.87
C THR A 400 10.82 2.44 -11.05
N PRO A 401 11.72 2.76 -10.09
CA PRO A 401 11.86 2.15 -8.78
C PRO A 401 10.54 2.23 -7.99
N LEU A 402 10.19 1.20 -7.21
CA LEU A 402 8.91 1.16 -6.52
C LEU A 402 8.71 2.41 -5.63
N ASN A 403 7.45 2.78 -5.41
CA ASN A 403 6.97 3.94 -4.66
C ASN A 403 7.30 5.30 -5.28
N CYS A 404 8.12 5.37 -6.33
CA CYS A 404 8.65 6.62 -6.83
C CYS A 404 7.73 7.20 -7.92
N MET A 405 7.26 8.43 -7.71
CA MET A 405 6.64 9.23 -8.76
C MET A 405 6.84 10.72 -8.50
N ALA A 406 7.34 11.47 -9.49
CA ALA A 406 7.46 12.92 -9.41
C ALA A 406 6.16 13.63 -9.83
N ALA A 407 5.94 14.81 -9.25
CA ALA A 407 4.81 15.70 -9.55
C ALA A 407 4.86 16.30 -10.98
N SER A 408 3.72 16.79 -11.49
CA SER A 408 3.59 17.46 -12.81
C SER A 408 4.19 18.86 -12.87
N GLN A 409 5.18 19.14 -12.04
CA GLN A 409 5.81 20.45 -11.93
C GLN A 409 6.99 20.55 -12.89
N TRP A 410 7.38 21.78 -13.21
CA TRP A 410 8.58 21.98 -14.00
C TRP A 410 9.82 21.61 -13.17
N TYR A 411 10.62 20.68 -13.71
CA TYR A 411 11.96 20.40 -13.21
C TYR A 411 12.98 20.64 -14.30
N PRO A 412 14.23 20.98 -13.93
CA PRO A 412 15.36 20.80 -14.83
C PRO A 412 15.38 19.34 -15.34
N ASP A 413 15.74 19.14 -16.61
CA ASP A 413 15.99 17.81 -17.19
C ASP A 413 14.76 16.90 -17.33
N ASN A 414 13.55 17.48 -17.35
CA ASN A 414 12.33 16.77 -17.70
C ASN A 414 11.96 15.63 -16.71
N LEU A 415 12.32 15.75 -15.43
CA LEU A 415 11.98 14.78 -14.37
C LEU A 415 10.49 14.43 -14.34
N GLN A 416 9.60 15.39 -14.63
CA GLN A 416 8.16 15.17 -14.64
C GLN A 416 7.68 14.14 -15.67
N TYR A 417 8.51 13.80 -16.66
CA TYR A 417 8.18 12.79 -17.69
C TYR A 417 8.88 11.44 -17.46
N GLN A 418 9.61 11.26 -16.34
CA GLN A 418 10.39 10.02 -16.12
C GLN A 418 9.51 8.77 -15.97
N TRP A 419 8.25 8.91 -15.56
CA TRP A 419 7.27 7.81 -15.46
C TRP A 419 6.29 7.73 -16.61
N ASP A 420 6.47 8.54 -17.65
CA ASP A 420 5.59 8.51 -18.83
C ASP A 420 5.60 7.14 -19.52
N TRP A 421 6.67 6.35 -19.39
CA TRP A 421 6.74 4.99 -19.94
C TRP A 421 5.63 4.09 -19.39
N ASP A 422 5.21 4.34 -18.14
CA ASP A 422 4.23 3.57 -17.39
C ASP A 422 2.84 4.19 -17.50
N LEU A 423 2.74 5.50 -17.22
CA LEU A 423 1.49 6.25 -17.33
C LEU A 423 0.89 6.16 -18.74
N ASN A 424 1.71 6.23 -19.79
CA ASN A 424 1.23 6.00 -21.15
C ASN A 424 0.82 4.56 -21.39
N TYR A 425 1.51 3.59 -20.78
CA TYR A 425 1.20 2.18 -20.93
C TYR A 425 -0.15 1.83 -20.29
N VAL A 426 -0.35 2.16 -19.01
CA VAL A 426 -1.61 1.88 -18.29
C VAL A 426 -2.79 2.63 -18.88
N ALA A 427 -2.61 3.88 -19.32
CA ALA A 427 -3.68 4.65 -19.96
C ALA A 427 -4.18 3.99 -21.24
N GLU A 428 -3.27 3.55 -22.11
CA GLU A 428 -3.64 2.85 -23.35
C GLU A 428 -4.18 1.44 -23.06
N LEU A 429 -3.60 0.72 -22.09
CA LEU A 429 -4.08 -0.60 -21.67
C LEU A 429 -5.54 -0.52 -21.19
N TRP A 430 -5.84 0.37 -20.24
CA TRP A 430 -7.18 0.56 -19.70
C TRP A 430 -8.18 1.03 -20.78
N LYS A 431 -7.73 1.90 -21.70
CA LYS A 431 -8.55 2.33 -22.84
C LYS A 431 -8.88 1.16 -23.75
N ASN A 432 -7.89 0.34 -24.10
CA ASN A 432 -8.08 -0.83 -24.98
C ASN A 432 -8.94 -1.93 -24.32
N ARG A 433 -9.02 -1.97 -22.99
CA ARG A 433 -9.96 -2.82 -22.25
C ARG A 433 -11.38 -2.21 -22.11
N GLY A 434 -11.57 -0.99 -22.59
CA GLY A 434 -12.85 -0.28 -22.61
C GLY A 434 -13.27 0.29 -21.26
N TRP A 435 -12.33 0.49 -20.34
CA TRP A 435 -12.59 0.99 -18.99
C TRP A 435 -12.50 2.51 -18.90
N VAL A 436 -11.61 3.11 -19.68
CA VAL A 436 -11.43 4.58 -19.76
C VAL A 436 -11.59 5.07 -21.19
N ASN A 437 -11.90 6.36 -21.34
CA ASN A 437 -12.05 7.03 -22.64
C ASN A 437 -10.88 8.00 -22.91
N ASP A 438 -10.88 8.66 -24.07
CA ASP A 438 -9.82 9.59 -24.46
C ASP A 438 -9.64 10.79 -23.52
N ASN A 439 -10.69 11.21 -22.80
CA ASN A 439 -10.56 12.28 -21.81
C ASN A 439 -9.86 11.77 -20.56
N ALA A 440 -10.27 10.62 -20.05
CA ALA A 440 -9.58 9.98 -18.92
C ALA A 440 -8.12 9.63 -19.26
N VAL A 441 -7.80 9.23 -20.49
CA VAL A 441 -6.40 9.05 -20.94
C VAL A 441 -5.59 10.36 -20.86
N LYS A 442 -6.19 11.52 -21.17
CA LYS A 442 -5.53 12.81 -20.99
C LYS A 442 -5.34 13.12 -19.52
N ASP A 443 -6.37 12.93 -18.70
CA ASP A 443 -6.31 13.17 -17.26
C ASP A 443 -5.20 12.32 -16.62
N ILE A 444 -5.13 11.02 -16.93
CA ILE A 444 -4.09 10.11 -16.43
C ILE A 444 -2.69 10.66 -16.74
N LYS A 445 -2.47 11.20 -17.93
CA LYS A 445 -1.15 11.75 -18.33
C LYS A 445 -0.85 13.09 -17.68
N VAL A 446 -1.85 13.95 -17.52
CA VAL A 446 -1.68 15.31 -16.95
C VAL A 446 -1.58 15.27 -15.42
N HIS A 447 -2.36 14.41 -14.79
CA HIS A 447 -2.49 14.27 -13.34
C HIS A 447 -1.82 12.99 -12.82
N HIS A 448 -0.82 12.48 -13.55
CA HIS A 448 0.06 11.37 -13.16
C HIS A 448 -0.67 10.17 -12.53
N GLY A 449 -1.60 9.57 -13.26
CA GLY A 449 -2.36 8.40 -12.82
C GLY A 449 -3.76 8.74 -12.31
N ALA A 450 -4.02 9.99 -11.90
CA ALA A 450 -5.34 10.41 -11.47
C ALA A 450 -6.27 10.73 -12.65
N PHE A 451 -7.54 10.41 -12.53
CA PHE A 451 -8.57 10.75 -13.52
C PHE A 451 -9.97 10.68 -12.93
N SER A 452 -10.94 11.17 -13.70
CA SER A 452 -12.35 11.15 -13.32
C SER A 452 -13.21 10.54 -14.41
N MET A 453 -14.23 9.79 -14.01
CA MET A 453 -15.20 9.23 -14.94
C MET A 453 -16.59 9.11 -14.33
N LYS A 454 -17.60 8.96 -15.18
CA LYS A 454 -19.00 8.82 -14.78
C LYS A 454 -19.51 7.44 -15.22
N PRO A 455 -19.25 6.37 -14.44
CA PRO A 455 -19.69 5.02 -14.81
C PRO A 455 -21.22 4.90 -14.81
N ARG A 456 -21.94 5.80 -14.13
CA ARG A 456 -23.40 5.85 -14.09
C ARG A 456 -23.91 7.29 -14.03
N LYS A 457 -25.17 7.49 -14.42
CA LYS A 457 -25.86 8.77 -14.27
C LYS A 457 -25.81 9.23 -12.80
N ASN A 458 -25.41 10.48 -12.58
CA ASN A 458 -25.29 11.13 -11.26
C ASN A 458 -24.26 10.48 -10.31
N LEU A 459 -23.39 9.59 -10.79
CA LEU A 459 -22.25 9.05 -10.04
C LEU A 459 -20.96 9.36 -10.81
N ARG A 460 -20.09 10.13 -10.16
CA ARG A 460 -18.71 10.35 -10.57
C ARG A 460 -17.80 9.49 -9.71
N VAL A 461 -16.78 8.91 -10.31
CA VAL A 461 -15.68 8.25 -9.61
C VAL A 461 -14.41 9.00 -9.95
N VAL A 462 -13.69 9.46 -8.93
CA VAL A 462 -12.39 10.12 -9.05
C VAL A 462 -11.34 9.14 -8.54
N SER A 463 -10.47 8.70 -9.44
CA SER A 463 -9.32 7.86 -9.12
C SER A 463 -8.12 8.76 -8.88
N LEU A 464 -7.42 8.54 -7.77
CA LEU A 464 -6.28 9.34 -7.33
C LEU A 464 -5.00 8.52 -7.35
N ASN A 465 -3.89 9.15 -7.72
CA ASN A 465 -2.58 8.58 -7.46
C ASN A 465 -2.08 8.96 -6.06
N THR A 466 -2.38 8.10 -5.10
CA THR A 466 -2.09 8.36 -3.69
C THR A 466 -0.62 8.19 -3.32
N ASP A 467 0.26 7.84 -4.26
CA ASP A 467 1.72 7.93 -4.07
C ASP A 467 2.17 9.36 -3.78
N PHE A 468 1.39 10.38 -4.17
CA PHE A 468 1.69 11.79 -3.87
C PHE A 468 1.47 12.21 -2.41
N TRP A 469 1.02 11.30 -1.56
CA TRP A 469 1.13 11.48 -0.11
C TRP A 469 1.88 10.36 0.59
N TYR A 470 2.41 9.40 -0.17
CA TYR A 470 3.10 8.26 0.40
C TYR A 470 4.50 8.63 0.90
N VAL A 471 4.87 8.18 2.09
CA VAL A 471 6.17 8.54 2.69
C VAL A 471 7.36 7.88 2.01
N ALA A 472 7.17 6.73 1.36
CA ALA A 472 8.26 6.06 0.66
C ALA A 472 8.51 6.63 -0.74
N ASN A 473 7.61 7.49 -1.22
CA ASN A 473 7.85 8.28 -2.42
C ASN A 473 8.80 9.44 -2.10
N PHE A 474 10.08 9.28 -2.44
CA PHE A 474 11.11 10.29 -2.13
C PHE A 474 10.83 11.66 -2.75
N TYR A 475 10.07 11.72 -3.85
CA TYR A 475 9.78 13.00 -4.52
C TYR A 475 8.78 13.87 -3.75
N ASN A 476 8.01 13.30 -2.81
CA ASN A 476 7.10 14.06 -1.96
C ASN A 476 7.83 14.98 -0.95
N TYR A 477 9.15 14.84 -0.81
CA TYR A 477 9.97 15.71 0.02
C TYR A 477 10.49 16.96 -0.70
N ILE A 478 10.18 17.12 -1.99
CA ILE A 478 10.46 18.35 -2.73
C ILE A 478 9.29 19.31 -2.49
N HIS A 479 9.58 20.52 -1.98
CA HIS A 479 8.56 21.52 -1.65
C HIS A 479 7.50 21.00 -0.66
N SER A 480 7.92 20.26 0.37
CA SER A 480 7.04 19.51 1.26
C SER A 480 6.11 20.37 2.12
N SER A 481 6.37 21.69 2.21
CA SER A 481 5.47 22.65 2.85
C SER A 481 4.22 22.96 2.01
N ASN A 482 4.23 22.68 0.71
CA ASN A 482 3.05 22.80 -0.13
C ASN A 482 2.20 21.51 0.02
N PRO A 483 0.97 21.59 0.56
CA PRO A 483 0.13 20.43 0.77
C PRO A 483 -0.36 19.76 -0.52
N ASP A 484 -0.18 20.40 -1.69
CA ASP A 484 -0.50 19.82 -2.99
C ASP A 484 0.51 20.21 -4.07
N PHE A 485 1.79 19.90 -3.86
CA PHE A 485 2.81 20.14 -4.88
C PHE A 485 2.54 19.33 -6.18
N SER A 486 1.90 18.17 -6.04
CA SER A 486 1.49 17.32 -7.16
C SER A 486 0.40 17.92 -8.06
N GLY A 487 -0.46 18.78 -7.52
CA GLY A 487 -1.69 19.24 -8.18
C GLY A 487 -2.84 18.22 -8.14
N MET A 488 -2.62 17.01 -7.59
CA MET A 488 -3.64 15.96 -7.50
C MET A 488 -4.82 16.41 -6.64
N LEU A 489 -4.58 17.07 -5.50
CA LEU A 489 -5.68 17.49 -4.62
C LEU A 489 -6.45 18.67 -5.22
N ARG A 490 -5.78 19.53 -6.00
CA ARG A 490 -6.44 20.59 -6.76
C ARG A 490 -7.37 20.00 -7.81
N PHE A 491 -6.90 18.99 -8.55
CA PHE A 491 -7.72 18.22 -9.48
C PHE A 491 -8.95 17.62 -8.77
N LEU A 492 -8.75 16.93 -7.64
CA LEU A 492 -9.84 16.39 -6.83
C LEU A 492 -10.84 17.46 -6.42
N THR A 493 -10.39 18.58 -5.84
CA THR A 493 -11.30 19.63 -5.36
C THR A 493 -12.08 20.26 -6.51
N ASP A 494 -11.46 20.47 -7.68
CA ASP A 494 -12.17 21.00 -8.86
C ASP A 494 -13.24 20.01 -9.36
N GLU A 495 -12.95 18.72 -9.35
CA GLU A 495 -13.90 17.65 -9.66
C GLU A 495 -15.07 17.59 -8.66
N LEU A 496 -14.81 17.80 -7.36
CA LEU A 496 -15.83 17.85 -6.31
C LEU A 496 -16.74 19.09 -6.46
N LEU A 497 -16.17 20.26 -6.73
CA LEU A 497 -16.93 21.49 -6.95
C LEU A 497 -17.83 21.38 -8.19
N GLU A 498 -17.34 20.78 -9.27
CA GLU A 498 -18.14 20.54 -10.47
C GLU A 498 -19.21 19.46 -10.23
N ALA A 499 -18.91 18.42 -9.45
CA ALA A 499 -19.90 17.42 -9.05
C ALA A 499 -21.02 18.02 -8.20
N GLU A 500 -20.70 18.92 -7.26
CA GLU A 500 -21.67 19.63 -6.42
C GLU A 500 -22.64 20.46 -7.26
N LYS A 501 -22.11 21.27 -8.18
CA LYS A 501 -22.89 22.06 -9.14
C LYS A 501 -23.83 21.21 -9.98
N ASN A 502 -23.39 20.01 -10.35
CA ASN A 502 -24.16 19.06 -11.15
C ASN A 502 -25.04 18.10 -10.30
N ARG A 503 -25.08 18.28 -8.97
CA ARG A 503 -25.82 17.44 -8.02
C ARG A 503 -25.47 15.95 -8.11
N GLU A 504 -24.20 15.65 -8.39
CA GLU A 504 -23.65 14.30 -8.50
C GLU A 504 -23.27 13.74 -7.12
N ARG A 505 -23.13 12.41 -7.02
CA ARG A 505 -22.40 11.75 -5.94
C ARG A 505 -21.00 11.41 -6.43
N VAL A 506 -20.02 11.49 -5.55
CA VAL A 506 -18.64 11.19 -5.87
C VAL A 506 -18.16 10.01 -5.02
N TRP A 507 -17.56 9.01 -5.68
CA TRP A 507 -16.68 8.06 -5.03
C TRP A 507 -15.25 8.46 -5.33
N ILE A 508 -14.41 8.41 -4.30
CA ILE A 508 -12.98 8.66 -4.43
C ILE A 508 -12.29 7.33 -4.18
N ILE A 509 -11.41 6.93 -5.09
CA ILE A 509 -10.60 5.72 -4.95
C ILE A 509 -9.13 6.07 -5.05
N GLY A 510 -8.30 5.26 -4.41
CA GLY A 510 -6.85 5.37 -4.35
C GLY A 510 -6.29 4.16 -3.60
N HIS A 511 -4.96 4.04 -3.55
CA HIS A 511 -4.29 2.91 -2.93
C HIS A 511 -3.84 3.21 -1.49
N VAL A 512 -2.75 3.96 -1.33
CA VAL A 512 -2.22 4.38 -0.02
C VAL A 512 -3.27 5.18 0.77
N LEU A 513 -3.62 4.69 1.95
CA LEU A 513 -4.63 5.31 2.83
C LEU A 513 -4.22 6.72 3.29
N SER A 514 -5.18 7.63 3.43
CA SER A 514 -4.93 9.00 3.91
C SER A 514 -4.86 9.11 5.45
N GLY A 515 -5.43 8.13 6.16
CA GLY A 515 -5.42 8.08 7.62
C GLY A 515 -4.05 7.77 8.19
N TRP A 516 -3.97 7.62 9.52
CA TRP A 516 -2.74 7.18 10.16
C TRP A 516 -2.80 5.69 10.46
N ASP A 517 -1.77 4.97 10.03
CA ASP A 517 -1.52 3.58 10.39
C ASP A 517 -0.17 3.38 11.12
N GLY A 518 0.62 4.45 11.24
CA GLY A 518 1.97 4.40 11.82
C GLY A 518 3.08 4.79 10.84
N SER A 519 2.82 4.65 9.54
CA SER A 519 3.90 4.54 8.56
C SER A 519 3.62 5.10 7.18
N GLN A 520 2.39 5.21 6.68
CA GLN A 520 2.21 5.37 5.23
C GLN A 520 2.03 6.83 4.77
N ALA A 521 1.11 7.60 5.36
CA ALA A 521 0.74 8.91 4.83
C ALA A 521 1.56 10.09 5.41
N LEU A 522 1.91 11.05 4.54
CA LEU A 522 2.43 12.36 4.94
C LEU A 522 1.33 13.26 5.49
N ALA A 523 1.66 14.03 6.53
CA ALA A 523 0.69 14.82 7.28
C ALA A 523 0.07 15.98 6.50
N ASN A 524 0.86 16.74 5.72
CA ASN A 524 0.39 17.87 4.92
C ASN A 524 -0.69 17.48 3.88
N PRO A 525 -0.39 16.61 2.89
CA PRO A 525 -1.36 16.27 1.85
C PRO A 525 -2.56 15.49 2.41
N SER A 526 -2.36 14.60 3.39
CA SER A 526 -3.50 13.90 4.02
C SER A 526 -4.41 14.83 4.84
N ASN A 527 -3.86 15.90 5.45
CA ASN A 527 -4.66 16.90 6.14
C ASN A 527 -5.52 17.72 5.16
N LEU A 528 -4.96 18.13 4.02
CA LEU A 528 -5.74 18.80 2.97
C LEU A 528 -6.81 17.88 2.37
N PHE A 529 -6.47 16.61 2.11
CA PHE A 529 -7.46 15.62 1.67
C PHE A 529 -8.60 15.44 2.69
N TYR A 530 -8.29 15.43 3.98
CA TYR A 530 -9.30 15.38 5.05
C TYR A 530 -10.20 16.62 5.07
N GLN A 531 -9.72 17.80 4.65
CA GLN A 531 -10.60 18.97 4.47
C GLN A 531 -11.50 18.82 3.24
N ASN A 532 -11.05 18.08 2.22
CA ASN A 532 -11.85 17.80 1.02
C ASN A 532 -12.93 16.72 1.24
N CYS A 533 -12.78 15.84 2.23
CA CYS A 533 -13.56 14.60 2.33
C CYS A 533 -14.02 14.25 3.75
N GLN A 534 -15.07 13.42 3.87
CA GLN A 534 -15.29 12.58 5.06
C GLN A 534 -15.11 11.11 4.68
N PRO A 535 -14.16 10.36 5.28
CA PRO A 535 -13.73 9.06 4.78
C PRO A 535 -14.73 7.92 5.06
N ILE A 536 -14.79 6.94 4.16
CA ILE A 536 -15.43 5.62 4.34
C ILE A 536 -14.35 4.57 4.12
N ARG A 537 -14.20 3.62 5.05
CA ARG A 537 -13.19 2.54 4.98
C ARG A 537 -13.82 1.26 4.44
N SER A 538 -13.10 0.57 3.55
CA SER A 538 -13.38 -0.81 3.14
C SER A 538 -12.49 -1.78 3.93
N THR A 539 -12.86 -3.06 3.89
CA THR A 539 -12.29 -4.13 4.71
C THR A 539 -12.26 -5.42 3.91
N ASP A 540 -11.14 -6.13 3.96
CA ASP A 540 -10.77 -7.18 3.00
C ASP A 540 -10.84 -8.62 3.58
N ALA A 541 -10.58 -9.62 2.72
CA ALA A 541 -10.97 -11.04 2.88
C ALA A 541 -9.81 -12.06 3.05
N ARG A 542 -10.14 -13.24 3.60
CA ARG A 542 -9.28 -14.32 4.17
C ARG A 542 -8.58 -15.27 3.19
N LEU A 543 -7.42 -15.78 3.62
CA LEU A 543 -6.80 -17.02 3.14
C LEU A 543 -6.69 -18.04 4.30
N PRO A 544 -7.13 -19.31 4.16
CA PRO A 544 -6.81 -20.37 5.11
C PRO A 544 -5.34 -20.80 4.99
N GLU A 545 -4.81 -21.52 5.97
CA GLU A 545 -3.53 -22.23 5.80
C GLU A 545 -3.68 -23.25 4.66
N PHE A 546 -2.96 -23.03 3.56
CA PHE A 546 -3.07 -23.82 2.33
C PHE A 546 -2.49 -25.23 2.44
N ASP A 547 -1.71 -25.49 3.49
CA ASP A 547 -0.94 -26.72 3.69
C ASP A 547 -1.85 -27.94 3.72
N ASP A 548 -3.00 -27.83 4.40
CA ASP A 548 -4.02 -28.89 4.44
C ASP A 548 -4.55 -29.27 3.05
N LEU A 549 -4.64 -28.34 2.08
CA LEU A 549 -5.21 -28.63 0.75
C LEU A 549 -4.28 -29.51 -0.10
N VAL A 550 -2.97 -29.30 0.00
CA VAL A 550 -1.99 -30.09 -0.74
C VAL A 550 -1.71 -31.41 -0.02
N ASP A 551 -1.54 -31.36 1.31
CA ASP A 551 -1.16 -32.53 2.11
C ASP A 551 -2.31 -33.54 2.24
N SER A 552 -3.56 -33.08 2.28
CA SER A 552 -4.75 -33.96 2.28
C SER A 552 -5.04 -34.63 0.93
N LYS A 553 -4.32 -34.25 -0.13
CA LYS A 553 -4.58 -34.68 -1.52
C LYS A 553 -6.02 -34.37 -1.97
N ALA A 554 -6.58 -33.25 -1.53
CA ALA A 554 -7.89 -32.80 -1.96
C ALA A 554 -8.02 -32.85 -3.50
N ASP A 555 -9.21 -33.21 -4.00
CA ASP A 555 -9.54 -33.25 -5.42
C ASP A 555 -10.05 -31.89 -5.95
N HIS A 556 -9.99 -30.85 -5.12
CA HIS A 556 -10.37 -29.48 -5.41
C HIS A 556 -9.27 -28.48 -5.01
N GLY A 557 -9.38 -27.24 -5.48
CA GLY A 557 -8.55 -26.10 -5.06
C GLY A 557 -9.11 -25.37 -3.83
N PRO A 558 -8.70 -24.14 -3.54
CA PRO A 558 -9.16 -23.39 -2.37
C PRO A 558 -10.68 -23.19 -2.34
N VAL A 559 -11.24 -23.18 -1.12
CA VAL A 559 -12.65 -22.86 -0.88
C VAL A 559 -12.76 -21.42 -0.40
N TRP A 560 -13.29 -20.55 -1.25
CA TRP A 560 -13.59 -19.16 -0.94
C TRP A 560 -14.86 -19.06 -0.10
N ARG A 561 -14.80 -18.32 1.00
CA ARG A 561 -15.88 -18.18 1.98
C ARG A 561 -16.24 -16.73 2.20
N LYS A 562 -17.52 -16.44 2.44
CA LYS A 562 -17.95 -15.16 2.98
C LYS A 562 -17.45 -15.08 4.43
N LEU A 563 -16.49 -14.18 4.67
CA LEU A 563 -15.91 -13.99 6.00
C LEU A 563 -16.91 -13.35 6.96
N TYR A 564 -17.46 -12.19 6.59
CA TYR A 564 -18.43 -11.50 7.43
C TYR A 564 -19.30 -10.52 6.63
N SER A 565 -20.20 -9.84 7.33
CA SER A 565 -21.02 -8.73 6.83
C SER A 565 -20.94 -7.63 7.87
N ALA A 566 -20.46 -6.44 7.50
CA ALA A 566 -20.22 -5.36 8.45
C ALA A 566 -21.46 -5.01 9.28
N ARG A 567 -22.65 -5.01 8.66
CA ARG A 567 -23.91 -4.76 9.37
C ARG A 567 -24.25 -5.88 10.34
N ASP A 568 -24.09 -7.14 9.94
CA ASP A 568 -24.45 -8.28 10.79
C ASP A 568 -23.49 -8.40 11.98
N THR A 569 -22.21 -8.08 11.77
CA THR A 569 -21.16 -8.15 12.80
C THR A 569 -21.20 -6.96 13.76
N TYR A 570 -21.42 -5.74 13.26
CA TYR A 570 -21.24 -4.51 14.04
C TYR A 570 -22.52 -3.71 14.28
N GLY A 571 -23.65 -4.11 13.71
CA GLY A 571 -24.88 -3.32 13.71
C GLY A 571 -25.72 -3.38 14.98
N ASP A 572 -25.19 -3.88 16.10
CA ASP A 572 -25.89 -3.87 17.39
C ASP A 572 -25.15 -2.96 18.38
N PHE A 573 -25.82 -1.89 18.80
CA PHE A 573 -25.29 -0.80 19.63
C PHE A 573 -25.85 -0.82 21.06
N HIS A 574 -26.20 -1.99 21.59
CA HIS A 574 -26.90 -2.07 22.87
C HIS A 574 -26.08 -1.52 24.06
N ALA A 575 -24.75 -1.65 24.05
CA ALA A 575 -23.92 -1.22 25.17
C ALA A 575 -23.80 0.31 25.23
N SER A 576 -23.59 0.96 24.09
CA SER A 576 -23.56 2.42 23.97
C SER A 576 -24.93 3.06 24.24
N VAL A 577 -26.03 2.40 23.85
CA VAL A 577 -27.39 2.81 24.22
C VAL A 577 -27.60 2.71 25.74
N GLN A 578 -27.23 1.59 26.36
CA GLN A 578 -27.36 1.41 27.81
C GLN A 578 -26.51 2.41 28.61
N ALA A 579 -25.31 2.74 28.11
CA ALA A 579 -24.42 3.72 28.70
C ALA A 579 -24.78 5.18 28.37
N ASN A 580 -25.84 5.42 27.59
CA ASN A 580 -26.24 6.75 27.12
C ASN A 580 -25.11 7.51 26.39
N SER A 581 -24.31 6.78 25.60
CA SER A 581 -23.16 7.29 24.83
C SER A 581 -23.34 7.23 23.31
N TYR A 582 -24.38 6.54 22.81
CA TYR A 582 -24.72 6.51 21.38
C TYR A 582 -25.08 7.92 20.86
N SER A 583 -24.37 8.38 19.81
CA SER A 583 -24.45 9.78 19.34
C SER A 583 -24.71 9.96 17.84
N ALA A 584 -24.90 8.89 17.07
CA ALA A 584 -24.89 8.95 15.60
C ALA A 584 -26.13 9.60 14.93
N GLY A 585 -27.12 10.05 15.69
CA GLY A 585 -28.29 10.79 15.17
C GLY A 585 -29.21 9.97 14.25
N VAL A 586 -29.00 8.66 14.14
CA VAL A 586 -29.87 7.72 13.42
C VAL A 586 -30.74 6.98 14.43
N ASN A 587 -32.06 6.96 14.19
CA ASN A 587 -32.98 6.19 15.03
C ASN A 587 -32.74 4.69 14.82
N LEU A 588 -32.39 3.99 15.90
CA LEU A 588 -32.14 2.55 15.88
C LEU A 588 -33.45 1.74 15.84
N ASP A 589 -33.38 0.52 15.32
CA ASP A 589 -34.43 -0.51 15.45
C ASP A 589 -34.17 -1.30 16.75
N GLY A 590 -34.75 -0.82 17.85
CA GLY A 590 -34.35 -1.23 19.20
C GLY A 590 -32.93 -0.74 19.50
N THR A 591 -31.96 -1.64 19.50
CA THR A 591 -30.52 -1.31 19.63
C THR A 591 -29.76 -1.47 18.32
N LYS A 592 -30.43 -1.86 17.22
CA LYS A 592 -29.77 -2.25 15.97
C LYS A 592 -29.79 -1.16 14.91
N TRP A 593 -28.75 -1.10 14.10
CA TRP A 593 -28.70 -0.22 12.93
C TRP A 593 -29.82 -0.58 11.95
N PRO A 594 -30.66 0.39 11.51
CA PRO A 594 -31.77 0.11 10.61
C PRO A 594 -31.30 -0.52 9.29
N LYS A 595 -32.00 -1.56 8.81
CA LYS A 595 -31.63 -2.27 7.57
C LYS A 595 -31.59 -1.37 6.33
N ASN A 596 -32.44 -0.36 6.29
CA ASN A 596 -32.54 0.64 5.20
C ASN A 596 -31.56 1.82 5.37
N ALA A 597 -30.84 1.91 6.48
CA ALA A 597 -29.83 2.95 6.69
C ALA A 597 -28.45 2.49 6.14
N PRO A 598 -27.69 3.36 5.44
CA PRO A 598 -26.38 3.04 4.89
C PRO A 598 -25.34 2.87 6.00
N LEU A 599 -24.23 2.20 5.69
CA LEU A 599 -23.06 2.08 6.57
C LEU A 599 -22.09 3.24 6.30
N ASN A 600 -22.55 4.46 6.53
CA ASN A 600 -21.80 5.69 6.27
C ASN A 600 -20.91 6.08 7.47
N GLY A 601 -20.33 7.28 7.47
CA GLY A 601 -19.49 7.76 8.57
C GLY A 601 -20.18 7.75 9.94
N THR A 602 -21.50 7.97 10.02
CA THR A 602 -22.21 7.94 11.32
C THR A 602 -22.35 6.53 11.87
N PHE A 603 -22.49 5.50 11.01
CA PHE A 603 -22.44 4.09 11.44
C PHE A 603 -21.09 3.76 12.07
N TRP A 604 -19.98 4.10 11.41
CA TRP A 604 -18.64 3.79 11.88
C TRP A 604 -18.27 4.61 13.14
N ALA A 605 -18.76 5.85 13.25
CA ALA A 605 -18.64 6.63 14.48
C ALA A 605 -19.41 5.97 15.64
N ALA A 606 -20.67 5.55 15.45
CA ALA A 606 -21.42 4.79 16.46
C ALA A 606 -20.72 3.48 16.84
N LEU A 607 -20.08 2.80 15.89
CA LEU A 607 -19.30 1.60 16.21
C LEU A 607 -18.13 1.92 17.15
N THR A 608 -17.47 3.06 16.97
CA THR A 608 -16.40 3.46 17.90
C THR A 608 -16.92 3.79 19.30
N ASP A 609 -18.12 4.39 19.41
CA ASP A 609 -18.78 4.61 20.71
C ASP A 609 -19.15 3.28 21.37
N GLU A 610 -19.64 2.31 20.60
CA GLU A 610 -19.91 0.96 21.06
C GLU A 610 -18.64 0.22 21.48
N MET A 611 -17.55 0.33 20.74
CA MET A 611 -16.26 -0.28 21.07
C MET A 611 -15.68 0.25 22.39
N GLU A 612 -15.97 1.49 22.77
CA GLU A 612 -15.56 2.04 24.07
C GLU A 612 -16.29 1.35 25.24
N GLN A 613 -17.56 0.95 25.03
CA GLN A 613 -18.34 0.20 26.02
C GLN A 613 -18.15 -1.32 25.91
N ARG A 614 -17.78 -1.80 24.72
CA ARG A 614 -17.64 -3.22 24.34
C ARG A 614 -16.28 -3.50 23.67
N PRO A 615 -15.16 -3.48 24.44
CA PRO A 615 -13.81 -3.56 23.88
C PRO A 615 -13.50 -4.84 23.09
N GLU A 616 -14.23 -5.93 23.30
CA GLU A 616 -14.11 -7.17 22.52
C GLU A 616 -14.47 -7.00 21.04
N LEU A 617 -15.23 -5.95 20.67
CA LEU A 617 -15.44 -5.60 19.28
C LEU A 617 -14.17 -5.11 18.61
N VAL A 618 -13.22 -4.54 19.35
CA VAL A 618 -11.93 -4.13 18.80
C VAL A 618 -11.09 -5.35 18.46
N GLU A 619 -11.12 -6.40 19.30
CA GLU A 619 -10.49 -7.68 18.96
C GLU A 619 -11.15 -8.29 17.72
N THR A 620 -12.49 -8.26 17.64
CA THR A 620 -13.22 -8.70 16.45
C THR A 620 -12.80 -7.91 15.21
N PHE A 621 -12.69 -6.58 15.32
CA PHE A 621 -12.27 -5.70 14.23
C PHE A 621 -10.84 -5.99 13.77
N ALA A 622 -9.91 -6.16 14.70
CA ALA A 622 -8.52 -6.54 14.39
C ALA A 622 -8.45 -7.93 13.73
N LEU A 623 -9.24 -8.90 14.22
CA LEU A 623 -9.30 -10.25 13.67
C LEU A 623 -9.86 -10.26 12.25
N VAL A 624 -11.01 -9.63 11.99
CA VAL A 624 -11.55 -9.61 10.61
C VAL A 624 -10.73 -8.71 9.68
N GLY A 625 -10.11 -7.64 10.20
CA GLY A 625 -9.24 -6.75 9.41
C GLY A 625 -7.94 -7.43 8.97
N THR A 626 -7.40 -8.35 9.78
CA THR A 626 -6.30 -9.25 9.39
C THR A 626 -6.79 -10.53 8.72
N ARG A 627 -8.08 -10.56 8.38
CA ARG A 627 -8.72 -11.66 7.67
C ARG A 627 -8.62 -13.01 8.41
N MET A 628 -8.64 -12.94 9.74
CA MET A 628 -8.46 -14.04 10.69
C MET A 628 -7.10 -14.75 10.55
N SER A 629 -6.08 -14.03 10.07
CA SER A 629 -4.73 -14.59 9.92
C SER A 629 -4.20 -15.14 11.25
N PRO A 630 -3.61 -16.36 11.29
CA PRO A 630 -3.12 -16.96 12.52
C PRO A 630 -1.91 -16.21 13.11
N ILE A 631 -1.20 -15.44 12.28
CA ILE A 631 -0.06 -14.60 12.69
C ILE A 631 -0.47 -13.17 13.08
N ALA A 632 -1.77 -12.84 13.00
CA ALA A 632 -2.27 -11.55 13.41
C ALA A 632 -2.08 -11.31 14.92
N ARG A 633 -1.58 -10.13 15.27
CA ARG A 633 -1.53 -9.71 16.68
C ARG A 633 -2.94 -9.47 17.20
N ARG A 634 -3.23 -9.98 18.39
CA ARG A 634 -4.53 -9.78 19.05
C ARG A 634 -4.50 -8.57 19.98
N CYS A 635 -5.47 -7.69 19.82
CA CYS A 635 -5.67 -6.53 20.69
C CYS A 635 -6.43 -6.94 21.96
N LYS A 636 -5.70 -7.40 22.99
CA LYS A 636 -6.32 -8.02 24.18
C LYS A 636 -6.48 -7.09 25.39
N ASP A 637 -5.80 -5.94 25.41
CA ASP A 637 -5.84 -5.03 26.54
C ASP A 637 -6.56 -3.71 26.23
N LYS A 638 -6.96 -3.00 27.29
CA LYS A 638 -7.73 -1.75 27.18
C LYS A 638 -6.95 -0.61 26.52
N LYS A 639 -5.62 -0.58 26.64
CA LYS A 639 -4.80 0.48 26.02
C LYS A 639 -4.79 0.28 24.51
N CYS A 640 -4.61 -0.96 24.08
CA CYS A 640 -4.73 -1.34 22.68
C CYS A 640 -6.12 -1.00 22.12
N ALA A 641 -7.19 -1.35 22.84
CA ALA A 641 -8.55 -1.05 22.40
C ALA A 641 -8.78 0.46 22.21
N LYS A 642 -8.33 1.26 23.19
CA LYS A 642 -8.42 2.73 23.14
C LYS A 642 -7.63 3.33 21.99
N ALA A 643 -6.43 2.82 21.72
CA ALA A 643 -5.60 3.29 20.60
C ALA A 643 -6.24 2.98 19.26
N ASN A 644 -6.77 1.77 19.08
CA ASN A 644 -7.49 1.35 17.87
C ASN A 644 -8.71 2.23 17.60
N VAL A 645 -9.53 2.51 18.62
CA VAL A 645 -10.66 3.45 18.51
C VAL A 645 -10.19 4.83 18.09
N CYS A 646 -9.08 5.33 18.66
CA CYS A 646 -8.49 6.61 18.26
C CYS A 646 -8.08 6.60 16.77
N TYR A 647 -7.40 5.54 16.29
CA TYR A 647 -7.01 5.40 14.89
C TYR A 647 -8.19 5.26 13.94
N MET A 648 -9.27 4.59 14.35
CA MET A 648 -10.52 4.53 13.57
C MET A 648 -11.15 5.90 13.39
N ARG A 649 -11.04 6.78 14.40
CA ARG A 649 -11.52 8.17 14.37
C ARG A 649 -10.54 9.15 13.69
N ALA A 650 -9.31 8.72 13.38
CA ALA A 650 -8.29 9.54 12.71
C ALA A 650 -8.39 9.46 11.17
N GLY A 651 -8.96 10.49 10.54
CA GLY A 651 -9.08 10.57 9.08
C GLY A 651 -7.87 11.13 8.34
N SER A 652 -6.86 11.62 9.07
CA SER A 652 -5.59 12.13 8.54
C SER A 652 -4.41 11.67 9.37
N ALA A 653 -3.20 11.71 8.81
CA ALA A 653 -1.98 11.40 9.56
C ALA A 653 -1.82 12.27 10.82
N ASN A 654 -2.05 13.59 10.71
CA ASN A 654 -1.97 14.53 11.84
C ASN A 654 -2.92 14.18 13.00
N LEU A 655 -4.13 13.70 12.71
CA LEU A 655 -5.05 13.26 13.75
C LEU A 655 -4.57 11.98 14.44
N GLY A 656 -4.02 11.04 13.69
CA GLY A 656 -3.57 9.77 14.26
C GLY A 656 -2.24 9.84 14.98
N GLU A 657 -1.39 10.82 14.70
CA GLU A 657 -0.20 11.11 15.51
C GLU A 657 -0.52 11.42 16.98
N LYS A 658 -1.74 11.91 17.25
CA LYS A 658 -2.22 12.19 18.60
C LYS A 658 -2.68 10.92 19.33
N CYS A 659 -2.78 9.80 18.63
CA CYS A 659 -3.13 8.50 19.21
C CYS A 659 -1.89 7.78 19.75
N ASP A 660 -2.09 6.78 20.62
CA ASP A 660 -0.99 6.02 21.22
C ASP A 660 -0.31 5.10 20.20
N GLY A 661 0.85 5.55 19.72
CA GLY A 661 1.71 4.88 18.74
C GLY A 661 2.18 3.48 19.11
N MET A 662 2.12 3.08 20.39
CA MET A 662 2.56 1.74 20.81
C MET A 662 1.60 0.62 20.37
N TYR A 663 0.35 0.96 20.01
CA TYR A 663 -0.72 -0.03 19.77
C TYR A 663 -1.45 0.18 18.44
N SER A 664 -0.80 0.77 17.43
CA SER A 664 -1.40 0.82 16.09
C SER A 664 -1.73 -0.61 15.62
N ALA A 665 -2.98 -0.83 15.22
CA ALA A 665 -3.47 -2.11 14.69
C ALA A 665 -2.68 -2.59 13.45
N PHE A 666 -1.99 -1.64 12.80
CA PHE A 666 -1.23 -1.82 11.57
C PHE A 666 0.27 -1.55 11.77
N GLY A 667 0.68 -1.19 13.00
CA GLY A 667 2.07 -0.95 13.37
C GLY A 667 2.79 -2.26 13.73
N ARG A 668 3.96 -2.45 13.11
CA ARG A 668 4.84 -3.63 13.16
C ARG A 668 4.82 -4.47 14.43
#